data_AF-K2ERC3-F1
#
_entry.id   AF-K2ERC3-F1
#
_cell.length_a   1.000
_cell.length_b   1.000
_cell.length_c   1.000
_cell.angle_alpha   90.00
_cell.angle_beta   90.00
_cell.angle_gamma   90.00
#
_symmetry.space_group_name_H-M   'P 1'
#
loop_
_entity.id
_entity.type
_entity.pdbx_description
1 polymer ?
#
loop_
_entity_poly.entity_id
_entity_poly.type
_entity_poly.pdbx_seq_one_letter_code
_entity_poly.pdbx_strand_id
1 'polypeptide(L)'
;GDEFITSPVAFPTTVNPGVLYGLKPVFVDVELETLNIDAAKIEKAITPKTKLVMIAHTLGKPFNLIKVRQIAEQYKLWLIEDCCDALGSKYDAKLVGTFGDLATFSFYPAHQMSCSFDTPISYLDEEGKWNLEKIEKIYEKYVSDPKKIKILSFDKNNKVNWSTPSTISRHKLGDSKKMYKITTQHGRVVEVTEDHSVFILDQETADIVPKAAKEITIDNYIVSTNNIPSNAIIEYIDILEYFRNKDAYVSNFSLENLKSVKNRDYAWQYKSRNTLPIKYLNHYDPNKENLLIGISQSNKIPTRIFINEELCRLIGYFIAEGSYQNGLIFSFSKKERNLINDVVEIVKNQFNLNVSLIKTKNNAINVEIQSKNLEFIFKEIFKINKGAKNKRIPWFLYHAEDKCIKSFIYAYTRGDGSIRKLKDNINRIDVTSVSKELLNDFQYLLSKIGISASFYRRNKSSKDKLIKRIITSNYENYTLCFSGYQYRNKTIVKQNLKDRNNFADQIPLLPIFRKYISVSKDQQIISKKRLKKYLESNKKLYSLVNSDLSFLKVRSVEEITYDKDQYVYDFSVPGDENFYGGFLGIFLHNTMGEGGAVITNNPLIHRSIRQFRDWGRDCWCDTGRDNTCGKRFGWKLGDLPEGYDHKYIFSQIGYNLKLTDFQAAIGVAQLLKLPDFIRKRKENYRKLYDFFKGKEYFLLLKTSLPEDPCWFGFPVIVSPHAPFTRNQLTEYLEKHRIGTRNVFSGNLLRHPAYKNINCRTVGKMEKADFIMNNAFWLGVYPGIDDQRLEYIKEILTKFLSQFI
;
A
#
# COMPACT_ATOMS: atom_id res chain seq x y z
N GLY A 1 22.83 -37.66 24.18
CA GLY A 1 21.40 -37.70 24.56
C GLY A 1 20.67 -36.88 23.55
N ASP A 2 19.60 -37.44 23.01
CA ASP A 2 18.87 -37.03 21.81
C ASP A 2 17.41 -36.65 22.10
N GLU A 3 16.94 -36.77 23.34
CA GLU A 3 15.54 -36.49 23.70
C GLU A 3 15.33 -35.02 24.15
N PHE A 4 14.23 -34.41 23.67
CA PHE A 4 13.76 -33.11 24.15
C PHE A 4 12.28 -33.14 24.55
N ILE A 5 11.93 -32.49 25.67
CA ILE A 5 10.57 -32.46 26.20
C ILE A 5 9.79 -31.31 25.54
N THR A 6 8.56 -31.59 25.09
CA THR A 6 7.69 -30.58 24.46
C THR A 6 6.19 -30.89 24.67
N SER A 7 5.31 -30.01 24.15
CA SER A 7 3.86 -30.12 24.22
C SER A 7 3.26 -30.61 22.89
N PRO A 8 2.21 -31.45 22.90
CA PRO A 8 1.44 -31.77 21.70
C PRO A 8 0.59 -30.59 21.21
N VAL A 9 0.19 -29.69 22.12
CA VAL A 9 -0.46 -28.41 21.80
C VAL A 9 0.63 -27.36 21.71
N ALA A 10 1.15 -27.20 20.50
CA ALA A 10 2.17 -26.24 20.11
C ALA A 10 2.00 -25.94 18.60
N PHE A 11 2.67 -24.92 18.10
CA PHE A 11 2.74 -24.71 16.65
C PHE A 11 3.80 -25.64 16.04
N PRO A 12 3.64 -26.13 14.79
CA PRO A 12 4.63 -26.98 14.12
C PRO A 12 6.09 -26.51 14.21
N THR A 13 6.34 -25.20 14.15
CA THR A 13 7.69 -24.62 14.19
C THR A 13 8.38 -24.74 15.56
N THR A 14 7.64 -25.01 16.64
CA THR A 14 8.22 -25.30 17.97
C THR A 14 8.88 -26.68 17.99
N VAL A 15 8.39 -27.64 17.20
CA VAL A 15 8.82 -29.06 17.25
C VAL A 15 9.68 -29.46 16.05
N ASN A 16 9.36 -28.94 14.86
CA ASN A 16 10.01 -29.33 13.61
C ASN A 16 11.54 -29.15 13.58
N PRO A 17 12.13 -28.07 14.13
CA PRO A 17 13.59 -27.92 14.14
C PRO A 17 14.28 -29.09 14.84
N GLY A 18 13.77 -29.53 16.00
CA GLY A 18 14.33 -30.68 16.71
C GLY A 18 14.25 -31.97 15.89
N VAL A 19 13.08 -32.26 15.31
CA VAL A 19 12.86 -33.47 14.50
C VAL A 19 13.75 -33.49 13.25
N LEU A 20 13.90 -32.35 12.56
CA LEU A 20 14.76 -32.23 11.37
C LEU A 20 16.25 -32.42 11.68
N TYR A 21 16.69 -32.04 12.89
CA TYR A 21 18.04 -32.33 13.40
C TYR A 21 18.18 -33.71 14.07
N GLY A 22 17.19 -34.60 13.91
CA GLY A 22 17.23 -35.97 14.43
C GLY A 22 16.99 -36.10 15.93
N LEU A 23 16.59 -35.03 16.62
CA LEU A 23 16.19 -35.10 18.03
C LEU A 23 14.83 -35.78 18.17
N LYS A 24 14.68 -36.54 19.25
CA LYS A 24 13.47 -37.29 19.61
C LYS A 24 12.57 -36.45 20.53
N PRO A 25 11.43 -35.91 20.06
CA PRO A 25 10.49 -35.23 20.94
C PRO A 25 9.84 -36.20 21.93
N VAL A 26 9.76 -35.77 23.18
CA VAL A 26 9.04 -36.44 24.27
C VAL A 26 7.87 -35.55 24.65
N PHE A 27 6.69 -35.92 24.16
CA PHE A 27 5.47 -35.16 24.37
C PHE A 27 4.88 -35.41 25.76
N VAL A 28 4.64 -34.33 26.49
CA VAL A 28 3.90 -34.34 27.75
C VAL A 28 2.56 -33.64 27.52
N ASP A 29 1.48 -34.25 28.01
CA ASP A 29 0.12 -33.71 27.84
C ASP A 29 -0.03 -32.34 28.54
N VAL A 30 -1.12 -31.64 28.25
CA VAL A 30 -1.36 -30.26 28.71
C VAL A 30 -2.35 -30.16 29.87
N GLU A 31 -2.62 -28.97 30.37
CA GLU A 31 -3.69 -28.67 31.33
C GLU A 31 -4.82 -27.89 30.65
N LEU A 32 -6.08 -28.32 30.79
CA LEU A 32 -7.22 -27.62 30.17
C LEU A 32 -7.41 -26.18 30.71
N GLU A 33 -6.99 -25.93 31.95
CA GLU A 33 -7.14 -24.65 32.63
C GLU A 33 -6.10 -23.60 32.20
N THR A 34 -5.04 -24.02 31.49
CA THR A 34 -3.94 -23.14 31.05
C THR A 34 -3.58 -23.28 29.57
N LEU A 35 -3.99 -24.38 28.92
CA LEU A 35 -3.55 -24.83 27.58
C LEU A 35 -2.04 -25.06 27.46
N ASN A 36 -1.29 -24.96 28.56
CA ASN A 36 0.15 -25.17 28.61
C ASN A 36 0.47 -26.61 29.07
N ILE A 37 1.71 -27.02 28.87
CA ILE A 37 2.26 -28.32 29.30
C ILE A 37 1.98 -28.60 30.79
N ASP A 38 1.57 -29.83 31.10
CA ASP A 38 1.38 -30.32 32.47
C ASP A 38 2.74 -30.45 33.17
N ALA A 39 3.13 -29.36 33.85
CA ALA A 39 4.44 -29.24 34.49
C ALA A 39 4.66 -30.28 35.61
N ALA A 40 3.60 -30.92 36.12
CA ALA A 40 3.71 -32.02 37.08
C ALA A 40 4.06 -33.39 36.44
N LYS A 41 4.01 -33.50 35.11
CA LYS A 41 4.38 -34.71 34.37
C LYS A 41 5.75 -34.63 33.69
N ILE A 42 6.40 -33.47 33.68
CA ILE A 42 7.70 -33.26 33.00
C ILE A 42 8.78 -34.20 33.54
N GLU A 43 8.89 -34.41 34.86
CA GLU A 43 9.91 -35.32 35.42
C GLU A 43 9.74 -36.78 34.92
N LYS A 44 8.51 -37.22 34.65
CA LYS A 44 8.21 -38.54 34.08
C LYS A 44 8.64 -38.69 32.62
N ALA A 45 8.94 -37.57 31.95
CA ALA A 45 9.52 -37.56 30.60
C ALA A 45 11.05 -37.74 30.61
N ILE A 46 11.72 -37.52 31.73
CA ILE A 46 13.18 -37.45 31.82
C ILE A 46 13.81 -38.85 31.79
N THR A 47 14.85 -39.00 30.98
CA THR A 47 15.74 -40.17 30.90
C THR A 47 17.19 -39.69 30.83
N PRO A 48 18.20 -40.58 30.93
CA PRO A 48 19.60 -40.21 30.65
C PRO A 48 19.83 -39.59 29.26
N LYS A 49 18.92 -39.86 28.30
CA LYS A 49 18.95 -39.29 26.95
C LYS A 49 18.38 -37.88 26.86
N THR A 50 17.56 -37.44 27.82
CA THR A 50 16.96 -36.10 27.82
C THR A 50 18.00 -35.01 28.02
N LYS A 51 17.94 -33.95 27.21
CA LYS A 51 18.87 -32.80 27.26
C LYS A 51 18.21 -31.43 27.15
N LEU A 52 16.96 -31.34 26.71
CA LEU A 52 16.30 -30.07 26.39
C LEU A 52 14.82 -30.12 26.81
N VAL A 53 14.28 -28.97 27.22
CA VAL A 53 12.85 -28.66 27.30
C VAL A 53 12.59 -27.49 26.33
N MET A 54 11.69 -27.66 25.36
CA MET A 54 11.33 -26.62 24.39
C MET A 54 9.81 -26.53 24.27
N ILE A 55 9.24 -25.42 24.72
CA ILE A 55 7.80 -25.25 24.92
C ILE A 55 7.34 -23.81 24.68
N ALA A 56 6.14 -23.66 24.13
CA ALA A 56 5.53 -22.38 23.85
C ALA A 56 4.69 -21.83 25.01
N HIS A 57 4.60 -20.50 25.09
CA HIS A 57 3.64 -19.79 25.93
C HIS A 57 2.29 -19.67 25.19
N THR A 58 1.43 -20.69 25.32
CA THR A 58 0.21 -20.84 24.50
C THR A 58 -0.68 -19.60 24.52
N LEU A 59 -0.97 -19.03 23.33
CA LEU A 59 -1.82 -17.85 23.15
C LEU A 59 -1.41 -16.62 23.98
N GLY A 60 -0.13 -16.53 24.34
CA GLY A 60 0.43 -15.44 25.14
C GLY A 60 0.43 -15.70 26.65
N LYS A 61 -0.17 -16.81 27.11
CA LYS A 61 -0.19 -17.20 28.53
C LYS A 61 1.13 -17.90 28.90
N PRO A 62 1.89 -17.40 29.86
CA PRO A 62 3.07 -18.10 30.37
C PRO A 62 2.73 -19.51 30.88
N PHE A 63 3.63 -20.47 30.69
CA PHE A 63 3.56 -21.76 31.38
C PHE A 63 4.11 -21.59 32.82
N ASN A 64 4.06 -22.64 33.64
CA ASN A 64 4.61 -22.61 35.00
C ASN A 64 6.15 -22.53 34.99
N LEU A 65 6.66 -21.32 34.79
CA LEU A 65 8.08 -21.03 34.59
C LEU A 65 8.94 -21.40 35.80
N ILE A 66 8.46 -21.17 37.03
CA ILE A 66 9.16 -21.59 38.26
C ILE A 66 9.40 -23.11 38.24
N LYS A 67 8.35 -23.90 38.04
CA LYS A 67 8.45 -25.37 38.09
C LYS A 67 9.30 -25.92 36.94
N VAL A 68 9.10 -25.40 35.72
CA VAL A 68 9.90 -25.81 34.56
C VAL A 68 11.38 -25.47 34.76
N ARG A 69 11.70 -24.26 35.29
CA ARG A 69 13.07 -23.83 35.54
C ARG A 69 13.74 -24.68 36.62
N GLN A 70 13.05 -24.95 37.73
CA GLN A 70 13.54 -25.84 38.79
C GLN A 70 13.89 -27.23 38.26
N ILE A 71 13.02 -27.83 37.43
CA ILE A 71 13.27 -29.12 36.79
C ILE A 71 14.47 -29.03 35.83
N ALA A 72 14.57 -27.98 35.03
CA ALA A 72 15.71 -27.78 34.12
C ALA A 72 17.04 -27.68 34.89
N GLU A 73 17.08 -26.97 36.01
CA GLU A 73 18.26 -26.87 36.88
C GLU A 73 18.61 -28.21 37.56
N GLN A 74 17.63 -28.85 38.20
CA GLN A 74 17.79 -30.12 38.93
C GLN A 74 18.35 -31.24 38.02
N TYR A 75 17.86 -31.34 36.79
CA TYR A 75 18.26 -32.39 35.84
C TYR A 75 19.30 -31.93 34.79
N LYS A 76 19.83 -30.70 34.91
CA LYS A 76 20.81 -30.09 34.00
C LYS A 76 20.38 -30.16 32.53
N LEU A 77 19.13 -29.75 32.28
CA LEU A 77 18.52 -29.66 30.96
C LEU A 77 18.58 -28.21 30.45
N TRP A 78 18.78 -28.05 29.15
CA TRP A 78 18.57 -26.76 28.48
C TRP A 78 17.08 -26.41 28.47
N LEU A 79 16.75 -25.12 28.56
CA LEU A 79 15.39 -24.60 28.43
C LEU A 79 15.31 -23.60 27.26
N ILE A 80 14.39 -23.85 26.32
CA ILE A 80 14.05 -22.94 25.23
C ILE A 80 12.60 -22.47 25.40
N GLU A 81 12.42 -21.16 25.58
CA GLU A 81 11.11 -20.51 25.62
C GLU A 81 10.66 -20.16 24.20
N ASP A 82 9.53 -20.69 23.75
CA ASP A 82 8.88 -20.20 22.52
C ASP A 82 7.87 -19.10 22.85
N CYS A 83 8.30 -17.86 22.62
CA CYS A 83 7.61 -16.63 22.98
C CYS A 83 6.88 -15.98 21.79
N CYS A 84 6.69 -16.67 20.66
CA CYS A 84 6.06 -16.11 19.47
C CYS A 84 4.70 -15.44 19.76
N ASP A 85 3.81 -16.14 20.47
CA ASP A 85 2.51 -15.59 20.89
C ASP A 85 2.60 -14.59 22.06
N ALA A 86 3.71 -14.60 22.81
CA ALA A 86 3.82 -14.02 24.16
C ALA A 86 4.75 -12.81 24.26
N LEU A 87 5.06 -12.15 23.14
CA LEU A 87 5.81 -10.89 23.13
C LEU A 87 5.12 -9.84 24.02
N GLY A 88 5.80 -9.48 25.12
CA GLY A 88 5.29 -8.53 26.12
C GLY A 88 4.58 -9.16 27.32
N SER A 89 4.40 -10.49 27.36
CA SER A 89 3.96 -11.20 28.56
C SER A 89 5.03 -11.17 29.65
N LYS A 90 4.60 -11.23 30.91
CA LYS A 90 5.50 -11.32 32.06
C LYS A 90 5.14 -12.48 32.97
N TYR A 91 6.13 -12.91 33.75
CA TYR A 91 6.00 -13.84 34.85
C TYR A 91 6.88 -13.31 35.99
N ASP A 92 6.35 -13.18 37.20
CA ASP A 92 7.08 -12.61 38.35
C ASP A 92 7.73 -11.25 38.03
N ALA A 93 6.93 -10.36 37.43
CA ALA A 93 7.28 -9.04 36.88
C ALA A 93 8.38 -9.01 35.78
N LYS A 94 9.10 -10.10 35.53
CA LYS A 94 10.10 -10.24 34.45
C LYS A 94 9.42 -10.62 33.13
N LEU A 95 10.00 -10.20 32.00
CA LEU A 95 9.51 -10.59 30.68
C LEU A 95 9.74 -12.08 30.45
N VAL A 96 8.78 -12.75 29.81
CA VAL A 96 9.03 -14.10 29.28
C VAL A 96 10.07 -14.05 28.17
N GLY A 97 10.81 -15.14 28.00
CA GLY A 97 12.01 -15.19 27.15
C GLY A 97 13.30 -14.75 27.86
N THR A 98 13.27 -14.63 29.19
CA THR A 98 14.44 -14.32 30.04
C THR A 98 14.77 -15.39 31.08
N PHE A 99 14.04 -16.51 31.06
CA PHE A 99 14.15 -17.62 32.02
C PHE A 99 14.84 -18.86 31.42
N GLY A 100 14.71 -19.06 30.10
CA GLY A 100 15.39 -20.07 29.33
C GLY A 100 16.83 -19.67 28.96
N ASP A 101 17.59 -20.65 28.52
CA ASP A 101 18.92 -20.46 27.93
C ASP A 101 18.82 -19.84 26.53
N LEU A 102 17.69 -20.04 25.84
CA LEU A 102 17.29 -19.33 24.62
C LEU A 102 15.80 -18.97 24.65
N ALA A 103 15.41 -17.97 23.87
CA ALA A 103 14.01 -17.67 23.57
C ALA A 103 13.78 -17.29 22.10
N THR A 104 12.61 -17.64 21.54
CA THR A 104 12.23 -17.36 20.15
C THR A 104 11.03 -16.41 20.06
N PHE A 105 11.05 -15.48 19.11
CA PHE A 105 10.00 -14.49 18.86
C PHE A 105 9.62 -14.45 17.37
N SER A 106 8.35 -14.15 17.09
CA SER A 106 7.78 -14.00 15.74
C SER A 106 7.29 -12.58 15.52
N PHE A 107 7.50 -12.07 14.30
CA PHE A 107 7.06 -10.75 13.84
C PHE A 107 6.12 -10.84 12.62
N TYR A 108 5.53 -12.02 12.36
CA TYR A 108 4.56 -12.25 11.28
C TYR A 108 3.26 -11.41 11.49
N PRO A 109 2.56 -10.91 10.45
CA PRO A 109 1.44 -9.93 10.53
C PRO A 109 0.29 -10.20 11.49
N ALA A 110 0.02 -11.46 11.88
CA ALA A 110 -0.98 -11.77 12.91
C ALA A 110 -0.51 -11.39 14.35
N HIS A 111 0.79 -11.14 14.50
CA HIS A 111 1.46 -10.71 15.72
C HIS A 111 1.39 -9.17 15.83
N GLN A 112 2.17 -8.56 16.72
CA GLN A 112 1.76 -7.31 17.35
C GLN A 112 2.05 -6.00 16.55
N MET A 113 2.27 -5.94 15.21
CA MET A 113 3.13 -4.86 14.63
C MET A 113 2.85 -4.35 13.16
N SER A 114 2.46 -3.05 12.87
CA SER A 114 2.51 -2.36 11.50
C SER A 114 2.14 -0.80 11.36
N CYS A 115 2.38 -0.15 10.18
CA CYS A 115 1.67 1.01 9.47
C CYS A 115 2.48 2.19 8.75
N SER A 116 1.93 2.77 7.65
CA SER A 116 2.35 3.96 6.83
C SER A 116 1.36 5.17 6.90
N PHE A 117 1.28 6.21 6.02
CA PHE A 117 0.47 7.45 6.26
C PHE A 117 -0.47 7.97 5.13
N ASP A 118 -1.39 8.92 5.47
CA ASP A 118 -2.44 9.51 4.60
C ASP A 118 -1.90 10.28 3.38
N THR A 119 -1.62 9.53 2.32
CA THR A 119 -1.06 10.02 1.07
C THR A 119 -2.05 9.83 -0.09
N PRO A 120 -1.96 10.62 -1.18
CA PRO A 120 -2.76 10.37 -2.37
C PRO A 120 -2.27 9.11 -3.11
N ILE A 121 -3.22 8.28 -3.53
CA ILE A 121 -3.01 6.97 -4.17
C ILE A 121 -3.78 6.96 -5.49
N SER A 122 -3.11 6.45 -6.52
CA SER A 122 -3.68 6.17 -7.83
C SER A 122 -4.26 4.76 -7.85
N TYR A 123 -5.55 4.62 -8.10
CA TYR A 123 -6.22 3.32 -8.12
C TYR A 123 -7.25 3.19 -9.27
N LEU A 124 -7.47 1.95 -9.72
CA LEU A 124 -8.62 1.55 -10.51
C LEU A 124 -9.73 1.10 -9.56
N ASP A 125 -10.96 1.57 -9.78
CA ASP A 125 -12.14 1.05 -9.10
C ASP A 125 -12.69 -0.23 -9.76
N GLU A 126 -13.83 -0.71 -9.25
CA GLU A 126 -14.51 -1.93 -9.70
C GLU A 126 -15.07 -1.86 -11.12
N GLU A 127 -15.23 -0.65 -11.68
CA GLU A 127 -15.58 -0.41 -13.10
C GLU A 127 -14.32 -0.30 -13.97
N GLY A 128 -13.12 -0.43 -13.39
CA GLY A 128 -11.84 -0.25 -14.06
C GLY A 128 -11.48 1.21 -14.32
N LYS A 129 -12.16 2.17 -13.68
CA LYS A 129 -11.94 3.61 -13.86
C LYS A 129 -10.81 4.13 -12.97
N TRP A 130 -9.95 4.95 -13.55
CA TRP A 130 -8.83 5.58 -12.85
C TRP A 130 -9.31 6.72 -11.93
N ASN A 131 -9.03 6.59 -10.63
CA ASN A 131 -9.25 7.60 -9.61
C ASN A 131 -7.93 7.95 -8.90
N LEU A 132 -7.84 9.18 -8.36
CA LEU A 132 -6.71 9.67 -7.58
C LEU A 132 -7.22 10.37 -6.31
N GLU A 133 -7.18 9.66 -5.20
CA GLU A 133 -7.74 10.08 -3.91
C GLU A 133 -6.77 9.81 -2.75
N LYS A 134 -7.04 10.40 -1.58
CA LYS A 134 -6.35 10.08 -0.33
C LYS A 134 -6.60 8.62 0.07
N ILE A 135 -5.57 7.93 0.56
CA ILE A 135 -5.67 6.55 1.07
C ILE A 135 -6.72 6.40 2.18
N GLU A 136 -6.94 7.44 2.99
CA GLU A 136 -8.03 7.50 3.97
C GLU A 136 -9.41 7.20 3.35
N LYS A 137 -9.74 7.86 2.24
CA LYS A 137 -11.04 7.67 1.54
C LYS A 137 -11.15 6.30 0.89
N ILE A 138 -10.03 5.79 0.39
CA ILE A 138 -9.94 4.45 -0.22
C ILE A 138 -10.14 3.39 0.86
N TYR A 139 -9.55 3.58 2.04
CA TYR A 139 -9.81 2.75 3.23
C TYR A 139 -11.29 2.81 3.63
N GLU A 140 -11.87 4.01 3.80
CA GLU A 140 -13.29 4.17 4.17
C GLU A 140 -14.24 3.44 3.20
N LYS A 141 -13.95 3.49 1.88
CA LYS A 141 -14.80 2.87 0.86
C LYS A 141 -14.54 1.37 0.67
N TYR A 142 -13.29 0.90 0.73
CA TYR A 142 -12.89 -0.43 0.27
C TYR A 142 -12.24 -1.33 1.34
N VAL A 143 -12.10 -0.91 2.61
CA VAL A 143 -11.55 -1.78 3.68
C VAL A 143 -12.30 -3.12 3.83
N SER A 144 -13.60 -3.15 3.53
CA SER A 144 -14.44 -4.36 3.64
C SER A 144 -14.23 -5.36 2.51
N ASP A 145 -13.76 -4.90 1.34
CA ASP A 145 -13.40 -5.75 0.20
C ASP A 145 -12.34 -5.05 -0.68
N PRO A 146 -11.06 -5.14 -0.28
CA PRO A 146 -9.94 -4.50 -0.99
C PRO A 146 -9.73 -5.04 -2.42
N LYS A 147 -10.31 -6.19 -2.74
CA LYS A 147 -10.14 -6.83 -4.06
C LYS A 147 -10.88 -6.12 -5.19
N LYS A 148 -11.83 -5.24 -4.84
CA LYS A 148 -12.56 -4.36 -5.78
C LYS A 148 -11.71 -3.31 -6.45
N ILE A 149 -10.52 -3.02 -5.93
CA ILE A 149 -9.61 -2.02 -6.50
C ILE A 149 -8.33 -2.67 -7.04
N LYS A 150 -7.63 -1.93 -7.90
CA LYS A 150 -6.22 -2.19 -8.24
C LYS A 150 -5.39 -0.95 -7.99
N ILE A 151 -4.21 -1.11 -7.43
CA ILE A 151 -3.25 -0.02 -7.19
C ILE A 151 -1.98 -0.26 -8.00
N LEU A 152 -1.21 0.80 -8.23
CA LEU A 152 0.06 0.67 -8.95
C LEU A 152 1.15 0.09 -8.05
N SER A 153 1.85 -0.91 -8.55
CA SER A 153 3.02 -1.57 -7.95
C SER A 153 4.08 -1.85 -9.03
N PHE A 154 5.25 -2.36 -8.66
CA PHE A 154 6.19 -2.97 -9.60
C PHE A 154 6.53 -4.42 -9.24
N ASP A 155 6.75 -5.25 -10.24
CA ASP A 155 7.10 -6.66 -10.06
C ASP A 155 8.60 -6.88 -9.84
N LYS A 156 9.01 -8.13 -9.54
CA LYS A 156 10.43 -8.54 -9.43
C LYS A 156 11.30 -8.28 -10.68
N ASN A 157 10.69 -7.98 -11.84
CA ASN A 157 11.38 -7.63 -13.08
C ASN A 157 11.43 -6.10 -13.31
N ASN A 158 11.02 -5.30 -12.32
CA ASN A 158 10.93 -3.84 -12.36
C ASN A 158 9.94 -3.32 -13.43
N LYS A 159 8.87 -4.09 -13.68
CA LYS A 159 7.74 -3.72 -14.53
C LYS A 159 6.58 -3.21 -13.68
N VAL A 160 6.05 -2.04 -14.05
CA VAL A 160 4.97 -1.40 -13.29
C VAL A 160 3.64 -1.97 -13.76
N ASN A 161 2.79 -2.38 -12.82
CA ASN A 161 1.51 -3.05 -13.11
C ASN A 161 0.39 -2.51 -12.20
N TRP A 162 -0.86 -2.84 -12.56
CA TRP A 162 -2.03 -2.64 -11.71
C TRP A 162 -2.32 -3.93 -10.93
N SER A 163 -1.95 -3.97 -9.65
CA SER A 163 -2.07 -5.14 -8.78
C SER A 163 -3.20 -4.98 -7.75
N THR A 164 -3.81 -6.09 -7.38
CA THR A 164 -4.93 -6.12 -6.43
C THR A 164 -4.41 -6.23 -4.99
N PRO A 165 -4.71 -5.27 -4.09
CA PRO A 165 -4.34 -5.39 -2.70
C PRO A 165 -5.17 -6.47 -1.99
N SER A 166 -4.55 -7.21 -1.06
CA SER A 166 -5.25 -8.16 -0.19
C SER A 166 -5.87 -7.48 1.02
N THR A 167 -5.25 -6.42 1.54
CA THR A 167 -5.73 -5.63 2.69
C THR A 167 -5.43 -4.15 2.53
N ILE A 168 -6.25 -3.32 3.19
CA ILE A 168 -5.98 -1.91 3.48
C ILE A 168 -6.03 -1.77 5.00
N SER A 169 -4.98 -1.23 5.62
CA SER A 169 -4.89 -1.09 7.08
C SER A 169 -4.99 0.37 7.52
N ARG A 170 -5.35 0.57 8.80
CA ARG A 170 -5.41 1.87 9.46
C ARG A 170 -5.03 1.71 10.94
N HIS A 171 -4.12 2.56 11.42
CA HIS A 171 -3.60 2.56 12.79
C HIS A 171 -3.52 4.02 13.28
N LYS A 172 -3.48 4.30 14.59
CA LYS A 172 -3.13 5.65 15.08
C LYS A 172 -1.62 5.86 15.09
N LEU A 173 -1.21 7.14 14.98
CA LEU A 173 0.20 7.53 15.03
C LEU A 173 0.76 7.34 16.45
N GLY A 174 0.05 7.84 17.47
CA GLY A 174 0.45 7.74 18.89
C GLY A 174 1.49 8.77 19.32
N ASP A 175 1.70 8.90 20.64
CA ASP A 175 2.59 9.90 21.25
C ASP A 175 4.10 9.70 20.94
N SER A 176 4.51 8.54 20.43
CA SER A 176 5.93 8.13 20.32
C SER A 176 6.54 8.14 18.91
N LYS A 177 5.76 8.47 17.86
CA LYS A 177 6.18 8.30 16.46
C LYS A 177 6.51 9.61 15.76
N LYS A 178 7.74 9.72 15.27
CA LYS A 178 8.15 10.80 14.36
C LYS A 178 7.64 10.52 12.96
N MET A 179 7.32 11.60 12.26
CA MET A 179 6.93 11.57 10.85
C MET A 179 8.00 12.27 10.01
N TYR A 180 8.28 11.70 8.85
CA TYR A 180 9.33 12.13 7.94
C TYR A 180 8.73 12.50 6.59
N LYS A 181 9.12 13.66 6.09
CA LYS A 181 8.74 14.20 4.79
C LYS A 181 9.94 14.13 3.85
N ILE A 182 9.88 13.21 2.91
CA ILE A 182 10.94 12.98 1.93
C ILE A 182 10.56 13.73 0.65
N THR A 183 11.38 14.70 0.26
CA THR A 183 11.22 15.47 -0.98
C THR A 183 12.34 15.15 -1.96
N THR A 184 12.00 14.86 -3.21
CA THR A 184 12.96 14.55 -4.28
C THR A 184 13.37 15.79 -5.09
N GLN A 185 14.43 15.69 -5.90
CA GLN A 185 14.96 16.75 -6.77
C GLN A 185 13.95 17.33 -7.76
N HIS A 186 12.91 16.56 -8.11
CA HIS A 186 11.82 16.97 -9.00
C HIS A 186 10.52 17.29 -8.25
N GLY A 187 10.58 17.49 -6.92
CA GLY A 187 9.47 17.97 -6.12
C GLY A 187 8.39 16.93 -5.83
N ARG A 188 8.64 15.64 -6.08
CA ARG A 188 7.79 14.56 -5.55
C ARG A 188 7.99 14.45 -4.05
N VAL A 189 6.91 14.27 -3.31
CA VAL A 189 6.91 14.29 -1.83
C VAL A 189 6.11 13.12 -1.28
N VAL A 190 6.65 12.45 -0.28
CA VAL A 190 5.88 11.53 0.56
C VAL A 190 6.10 11.85 2.04
N GLU A 191 5.04 11.72 2.83
CA GLU A 191 5.01 11.92 4.28
C GLU A 191 4.70 10.55 4.89
N VAL A 192 5.60 10.02 5.71
CA VAL A 192 5.58 8.63 6.20
C VAL A 192 6.10 8.54 7.64
N THR A 193 5.81 7.45 8.36
CA THR A 193 6.40 7.24 9.70
C THR A 193 7.91 6.99 9.58
N GLU A 194 8.67 7.31 10.63
CA GLU A 194 10.14 7.23 10.65
C GLU A 194 10.73 5.88 10.22
N ASP A 195 9.97 4.79 10.39
CA ASP A 195 10.42 3.44 10.08
C ASP A 195 9.81 2.87 8.79
N HIS A 196 8.84 3.57 8.18
CA HIS A 196 8.24 3.10 6.94
C HIS A 196 9.28 3.16 5.82
N SER A 197 9.31 2.13 4.98
CA SER A 197 10.36 1.99 3.98
C SER A 197 9.93 2.51 2.61
N VAL A 198 10.79 3.32 1.99
CA VAL A 198 10.70 3.75 0.59
C VAL A 198 11.75 3.00 -0.22
N PHE A 199 11.49 2.72 -1.50
CA PHE A 199 12.50 2.09 -2.32
C PHE A 199 13.57 3.08 -2.79
N ILE A 200 14.84 2.64 -2.72
CA ILE A 200 16.00 3.34 -3.28
C ILE A 200 16.72 2.47 -4.31
N LEU A 201 17.46 3.11 -5.21
CA LEU A 201 18.51 2.47 -6.00
C LEU A 201 19.82 2.52 -5.22
N ASP A 202 20.34 1.36 -4.85
CA ASP A 202 21.66 1.23 -4.26
C ASP A 202 22.74 1.59 -5.29
N GLN A 203 23.71 2.41 -4.86
CA GLN A 203 24.66 3.03 -5.79
C GLN A 203 25.84 2.12 -6.14
N GLU A 204 26.15 1.12 -5.32
CA GLU A 204 27.30 0.24 -5.52
C GLU A 204 26.91 -1.02 -6.32
N THR A 205 25.80 -1.64 -5.92
CA THR A 205 25.28 -2.91 -6.44
C THR A 205 24.32 -2.76 -7.62
N ALA A 206 23.75 -1.56 -7.80
CA ALA A 206 22.62 -1.26 -8.67
C ALA A 206 21.36 -2.08 -8.38
N ASP A 207 21.18 -2.55 -7.15
CA ASP A 207 19.93 -3.19 -6.69
C ASP A 207 18.89 -2.16 -6.27
N ILE A 208 17.61 -2.53 -6.42
CA ILE A 208 16.50 -1.81 -5.83
C ILE A 208 16.25 -2.43 -4.47
N VAL A 209 16.45 -1.64 -3.42
CA VAL A 209 16.26 -2.05 -2.04
C VAL A 209 15.29 -1.08 -1.37
N PRO A 210 14.44 -1.52 -0.44
CA PRO A 210 13.75 -0.60 0.47
C PRO A 210 14.77 0.21 1.30
N LYS A 211 14.32 1.19 2.07
CA LYS A 211 15.09 1.88 3.12
C LYS A 211 14.17 2.69 4.03
N ALA A 212 14.35 2.60 5.34
CA ALA A 212 13.48 3.25 6.32
C ALA A 212 13.61 4.78 6.26
N ALA A 213 12.51 5.51 6.44
CA ALA A 213 12.45 6.96 6.23
C ALA A 213 13.51 7.76 7.04
N LYS A 214 13.76 7.36 8.29
CA LYS A 214 14.79 7.93 9.18
C LYS A 214 16.23 7.75 8.71
N GLU A 215 16.48 6.78 7.81
CA GLU A 215 17.79 6.48 7.26
C GLU A 215 18.02 7.13 5.88
N ILE A 216 16.98 7.70 5.27
CA ILE A 216 17.07 8.36 3.97
C ILE A 216 17.93 9.61 4.08
N THR A 217 18.94 9.71 3.23
CA THR A 217 19.78 10.90 3.11
C THR A 217 19.62 11.54 1.74
N ILE A 218 20.09 12.79 1.61
CA ILE A 218 20.11 13.53 0.34
C ILE A 218 20.91 12.84 -0.77
N ASP A 219 21.75 11.85 -0.46
CA ASP A 219 22.51 11.10 -1.46
C ASP A 219 21.78 9.87 -2.01
N ASN A 220 20.65 9.47 -1.43
CA ASN A 220 19.87 8.35 -1.94
C ASN A 220 19.06 8.74 -3.20
N TYR A 221 18.79 7.75 -4.06
CA TYR A 221 17.93 7.89 -5.24
C TYR A 221 16.65 7.10 -5.02
N ILE A 222 15.53 7.79 -4.79
CA ILE A 222 14.21 7.20 -4.55
C ILE A 222 13.62 6.64 -5.84
N VAL A 223 13.01 5.46 -5.75
CA VAL A 223 12.35 4.77 -6.86
C VAL A 223 10.94 5.32 -7.07
N SER A 224 10.60 5.56 -8.33
CA SER A 224 9.30 6.05 -8.79
C SER A 224 9.03 5.54 -10.22
N THR A 225 8.04 6.07 -10.92
CA THR A 225 7.83 5.80 -12.36
C THR A 225 7.49 7.07 -13.16
N ASN A 226 7.87 7.03 -14.44
CA ASN A 226 7.44 7.96 -15.49
C ASN A 226 6.59 7.26 -16.58
N ASN A 227 6.36 5.96 -16.43
CA ASN A 227 5.62 5.10 -17.34
C ASN A 227 4.56 4.36 -16.51
N ILE A 228 3.31 4.83 -16.55
CA ILE A 228 2.18 4.15 -15.92
C ILE A 228 1.45 3.31 -16.99
N PRO A 229 1.06 2.06 -16.70
CA PRO A 229 0.32 1.22 -17.64
C PRO A 229 -0.92 1.91 -18.22
N SER A 230 -1.17 1.68 -19.50
CA SER A 230 -2.38 2.18 -20.16
C SER A 230 -3.62 1.39 -19.75
N ASN A 231 -4.72 2.09 -19.56
CA ASN A 231 -6.03 1.52 -19.28
C ASN A 231 -6.84 1.31 -20.56
N ALA A 232 -7.99 0.65 -20.44
CA ALA A 232 -8.99 0.60 -21.51
C ALA A 232 -9.35 2.03 -21.97
N ILE A 233 -9.33 2.23 -23.29
CA ILE A 233 -9.65 3.51 -23.93
C ILE A 233 -11.18 3.67 -23.95
N ILE A 234 -11.65 4.88 -23.69
CA ILE A 234 -13.06 5.25 -23.82
C ILE A 234 -13.18 6.21 -25.02
N GLU A 235 -14.01 5.86 -26.01
CA GLU A 235 -14.18 6.65 -27.24
C GLU A 235 -15.17 7.80 -27.08
N TYR A 236 -16.21 7.64 -26.25
CA TYR A 236 -17.23 8.65 -25.99
C TYR A 236 -17.80 8.52 -24.58
N ILE A 237 -18.35 9.62 -24.07
CA ILE A 237 -19.12 9.65 -22.82
C ILE A 237 -20.58 9.75 -23.18
N ASP A 238 -21.38 8.79 -22.71
CA ASP A 238 -22.83 8.88 -22.78
C ASP A 238 -23.34 9.79 -21.66
N ILE A 239 -23.97 10.91 -22.03
CA ILE A 239 -24.49 11.88 -21.07
C ILE A 239 -25.99 11.67 -20.78
N LEU A 240 -26.69 10.77 -21.46
CA LEU A 240 -28.16 10.64 -21.36
C LEU A 240 -28.62 10.38 -19.92
N GLU A 241 -27.98 9.42 -19.24
CA GLU A 241 -28.31 9.03 -17.86
C GLU A 241 -28.17 10.19 -16.86
N TYR A 242 -27.13 11.03 -17.03
CA TYR A 242 -26.89 12.19 -16.17
C TYR A 242 -28.01 13.25 -16.24
N PHE A 243 -28.81 13.23 -17.30
CA PHE A 243 -29.96 14.13 -17.48
C PHE A 243 -31.32 13.49 -17.13
N ARG A 244 -31.42 12.18 -16.84
CA ARG A 244 -32.71 11.55 -16.45
C ARG A 244 -33.34 12.19 -15.22
N ASN A 245 -32.52 12.63 -14.26
CA ASN A 245 -32.95 13.30 -13.02
C ASN A 245 -33.08 14.83 -13.19
N LYS A 246 -33.32 15.30 -14.42
CA LYS A 246 -33.63 16.68 -14.78
C LYS A 246 -34.91 16.69 -15.62
N ASP A 247 -35.63 17.81 -15.63
CA ASP A 247 -36.72 18.08 -16.58
C ASP A 247 -36.17 18.33 -17.99
N ALA A 248 -35.45 17.35 -18.52
CA ALA A 248 -34.75 17.40 -19.78
C ALA A 248 -35.60 16.86 -20.94
N TYR A 249 -35.28 17.34 -22.14
CA TYR A 249 -35.94 17.02 -23.39
C TYR A 249 -34.94 16.36 -24.34
N VAL A 250 -35.35 15.28 -24.99
CA VAL A 250 -34.60 14.56 -26.02
C VAL A 250 -35.25 14.83 -27.38
N SER A 251 -34.47 14.79 -28.46
CA SER A 251 -34.92 14.80 -29.85
C SER A 251 -34.07 13.88 -30.73
N ASN A 252 -34.55 13.57 -31.95
CA ASN A 252 -33.92 12.68 -32.95
C ASN A 252 -33.92 11.17 -32.61
N PHE A 253 -34.95 10.69 -31.90
CA PHE A 253 -35.20 9.27 -31.60
C PHE A 253 -36.18 8.63 -32.61
N SER A 254 -36.14 7.30 -32.75
CA SER A 254 -37.12 6.53 -33.54
C SER A 254 -38.49 6.45 -32.84
N LEU A 255 -39.56 6.36 -33.64
CA LEU A 255 -40.94 6.20 -33.17
C LEU A 255 -41.17 4.87 -32.42
N GLU A 256 -40.43 3.83 -32.77
CA GLU A 256 -40.52 2.48 -32.17
C GLU A 256 -40.06 2.46 -30.70
N ASN A 257 -39.29 3.47 -30.29
CA ASN A 257 -38.63 3.56 -28.97
C ASN A 257 -39.47 4.30 -27.90
N LEU A 258 -40.73 4.64 -28.21
CA LEU A 258 -41.63 5.37 -27.33
C LEU A 258 -42.56 4.45 -26.52
N LYS A 259 -42.71 4.75 -25.23
CA LYS A 259 -43.90 4.32 -24.47
C LYS A 259 -45.15 4.92 -25.10
N SER A 260 -46.30 4.24 -24.97
CA SER A 260 -47.59 4.78 -25.38
C SER A 260 -47.85 6.14 -24.71
N VAL A 261 -47.80 7.21 -25.52
CA VAL A 261 -47.93 8.59 -25.04
C VAL A 261 -49.40 8.86 -24.72
N LYS A 262 -49.81 8.49 -23.49
CA LYS A 262 -51.22 8.55 -23.04
C LYS A 262 -51.84 9.95 -23.00
N ASN A 263 -51.05 11.02 -23.13
CA ASN A 263 -51.52 12.40 -23.04
C ASN A 263 -51.38 13.11 -24.41
N ARG A 264 -52.51 13.64 -24.92
CA ARG A 264 -52.63 14.32 -26.22
C ARG A 264 -51.66 15.52 -26.38
N ASP A 265 -51.35 16.23 -25.31
CA ASP A 265 -50.52 17.45 -25.38
C ASP A 265 -49.09 17.17 -25.87
N TYR A 266 -48.51 16.05 -25.44
CA TYR A 266 -47.16 15.65 -25.83
C TYR A 266 -47.10 15.10 -27.27
N ALA A 267 -48.19 14.52 -27.78
CA ALA A 267 -48.25 14.04 -29.15
C ALA A 267 -48.17 15.19 -30.18
N TRP A 268 -48.77 16.35 -29.87
CA TRP A 268 -48.65 17.56 -30.71
C TRP A 268 -47.25 18.21 -30.60
N GLN A 269 -46.67 18.27 -29.39
CA GLN A 269 -45.30 18.78 -29.21
C GLN A 269 -44.27 17.92 -29.94
N TYR A 270 -44.44 16.59 -29.93
CA TYR A 270 -43.61 15.69 -30.73
C TYR A 270 -43.75 15.96 -32.23
N LYS A 271 -44.98 15.95 -32.76
CA LYS A 271 -45.27 16.17 -34.19
C LYS A 271 -44.78 17.53 -34.73
N SER A 272 -44.71 18.55 -33.87
CA SER A 272 -44.30 19.92 -34.27
C SER A 272 -42.84 20.25 -34.02
N ARG A 273 -42.14 19.56 -33.10
CA ARG A 273 -40.77 19.92 -32.67
C ARG A 273 -39.79 18.74 -32.58
N ASN A 274 -40.18 17.53 -33.00
CA ASN A 274 -39.41 16.28 -32.86
C ASN A 274 -38.78 16.10 -31.46
N THR A 275 -39.50 16.51 -30.40
CA THR A 275 -38.94 16.66 -29.05
C THR A 275 -39.89 16.08 -28.02
N LEU A 276 -39.38 15.33 -27.04
CA LEU A 276 -40.13 14.77 -25.91
C LEU A 276 -39.34 14.86 -24.59
N PRO A 277 -40.00 14.96 -23.43
CA PRO A 277 -39.34 14.80 -22.12
C PRO A 277 -38.66 13.43 -21.97
N ILE A 278 -37.46 13.39 -21.40
CA ILE A 278 -36.63 12.18 -21.28
C ILE A 278 -37.33 11.00 -20.58
N LYS A 279 -38.26 11.27 -19.64
CA LYS A 279 -39.05 10.25 -18.93
C LYS A 279 -39.91 9.34 -19.82
N TYR A 280 -40.14 9.72 -21.09
CA TYR A 280 -40.88 8.91 -22.07
C TYR A 280 -39.98 8.06 -22.97
N LEU A 281 -38.66 8.31 -22.98
CA LEU A 281 -37.66 7.49 -23.68
C LEU A 281 -37.30 6.28 -22.82
N ASN A 282 -37.65 5.08 -23.29
CA ASN A 282 -37.51 3.87 -22.47
C ASN A 282 -36.37 2.96 -22.96
N HIS A 283 -36.26 2.77 -24.27
CA HIS A 283 -35.16 2.09 -24.96
C HIS A 283 -34.68 3.00 -26.10
N TYR A 284 -33.45 2.82 -26.57
CA TYR A 284 -32.94 3.42 -27.80
C TYR A 284 -31.76 2.59 -28.30
N ASP A 285 -31.51 2.56 -29.61
CA ASP A 285 -30.31 1.96 -30.17
C ASP A 285 -29.24 3.07 -30.29
N PRO A 286 -28.24 3.12 -29.39
CA PRO A 286 -27.26 4.20 -29.40
C PRO A 286 -26.41 4.19 -30.68
N ASN A 287 -26.35 3.07 -31.41
CA ASN A 287 -25.58 2.94 -32.65
C ASN A 287 -26.37 3.35 -33.90
N LYS A 288 -27.68 3.60 -33.79
CA LYS A 288 -28.53 4.06 -34.90
C LYS A 288 -29.10 5.47 -34.71
N GLU A 289 -29.12 5.99 -33.48
CA GLU A 289 -29.78 7.27 -33.17
C GLU A 289 -28.80 8.35 -32.71
N ASN A 290 -28.70 9.46 -33.47
CA ASN A 290 -27.96 10.66 -33.09
C ASN A 290 -28.82 11.57 -32.19
N LEU A 291 -29.08 11.09 -30.97
CA LEU A 291 -29.90 11.79 -29.98
C LEU A 291 -29.30 13.13 -29.56
N LEU A 292 -30.16 14.13 -29.41
CA LEU A 292 -29.83 15.42 -28.81
C LEU A 292 -30.60 15.61 -27.51
N ILE A 293 -29.96 16.13 -26.47
CA ILE A 293 -30.54 16.35 -25.14
C ILE A 293 -30.31 17.77 -24.62
N GLY A 294 -31.26 18.29 -23.84
CA GLY A 294 -31.10 19.57 -23.15
C GLY A 294 -32.13 19.81 -22.05
N ILE A 295 -31.79 20.71 -21.12
CA ILE A 295 -32.70 21.16 -20.05
C ILE A 295 -33.84 22.06 -20.60
N SER A 296 -33.69 22.56 -21.83
CA SER A 296 -34.74 23.26 -22.57
C SER A 296 -35.00 22.64 -23.95
N GLN A 297 -36.15 22.95 -24.55
CA GLN A 297 -36.52 22.44 -25.87
C GLN A 297 -35.66 23.01 -27.02
N SER A 298 -35.17 24.24 -26.87
CA SER A 298 -34.52 25.04 -27.93
C SER A 298 -33.01 24.87 -28.00
N ASN A 299 -32.32 24.67 -26.87
CA ASN A 299 -30.88 24.48 -26.82
C ASN A 299 -30.60 23.04 -26.37
N LYS A 300 -30.21 22.18 -27.32
CA LYS A 300 -29.82 20.78 -27.08
C LYS A 300 -28.43 20.49 -27.64
N ILE A 301 -27.80 19.43 -27.15
CA ILE A 301 -26.45 18.97 -27.51
C ILE A 301 -26.42 17.44 -27.67
N PRO A 302 -25.43 16.86 -28.36
CA PRO A 302 -25.34 15.40 -28.54
C PRO A 302 -25.30 14.63 -27.23
N THR A 303 -25.97 13.47 -27.17
CA THR A 303 -25.90 12.55 -26.00
C THR A 303 -24.59 11.78 -25.93
N ARG A 304 -23.90 11.59 -27.05
CA ARG A 304 -22.56 11.00 -27.13
C ARG A 304 -21.54 12.10 -27.30
N ILE A 305 -20.71 12.31 -26.27
CA ILE A 305 -19.63 13.30 -26.30
C ILE A 305 -18.31 12.56 -26.58
N PHE A 306 -17.83 12.63 -27.83
CA PHE A 306 -16.64 11.90 -28.30
C PHE A 306 -15.34 12.45 -27.69
N ILE A 307 -14.50 11.56 -27.16
CA ILE A 307 -13.19 11.87 -26.56
C ILE A 307 -12.14 11.96 -27.67
N ASN A 308 -12.17 13.06 -28.39
CA ASN A 308 -11.25 13.37 -29.48
C ASN A 308 -10.30 14.54 -29.12
N GLU A 309 -9.37 14.84 -30.02
CA GLU A 309 -8.41 15.92 -29.86
C GLU A 309 -9.07 17.30 -29.74
N GLU A 310 -10.26 17.52 -30.29
CA GLU A 310 -11.00 18.77 -30.18
C GLU A 310 -11.54 18.98 -28.75
N LEU A 311 -12.30 18.01 -28.23
CA LEU A 311 -12.82 18.04 -26.87
C LEU A 311 -11.68 18.24 -25.85
N CYS A 312 -10.58 17.50 -26.03
CA CYS A 312 -9.42 17.58 -25.17
C CYS A 312 -8.76 18.97 -25.20
N ARG A 313 -8.72 19.64 -26.35
CA ARG A 313 -8.27 21.05 -26.43
C ARG A 313 -9.23 22.00 -25.71
N LEU A 314 -10.54 21.89 -25.93
CA LEU A 314 -11.53 22.74 -25.26
C LEU A 314 -11.42 22.64 -23.74
N ILE A 315 -11.23 21.44 -23.21
CA ILE A 315 -11.01 21.20 -21.78
C ILE A 315 -9.69 21.83 -21.33
N GLY A 316 -8.59 21.64 -22.07
CA GLY A 316 -7.30 22.26 -21.75
C GLY A 316 -7.40 23.79 -21.65
N TYR A 317 -8.05 24.42 -22.64
CA TYR A 317 -8.33 25.86 -22.62
C TYR A 317 -9.25 26.28 -21.47
N PHE A 318 -10.23 25.45 -21.08
CA PHE A 318 -11.14 25.78 -19.99
C PHE A 318 -10.47 25.66 -18.61
N ILE A 319 -9.59 24.67 -18.42
CA ILE A 319 -8.86 24.53 -17.17
C ILE A 319 -7.80 25.64 -17.05
N ALA A 320 -7.21 26.12 -18.15
CA ALA A 320 -6.44 27.36 -18.19
C ALA A 320 -7.34 28.61 -18.00
N GLU A 321 -7.87 29.16 -19.08
CA GLU A 321 -8.53 30.48 -19.17
C GLU A 321 -10.04 30.50 -18.88
N GLY A 322 -10.62 29.33 -18.59
CA GLY A 322 -12.06 29.16 -18.43
C GLY A 322 -12.60 29.50 -17.03
N SER A 323 -13.81 30.05 -16.99
CA SER A 323 -14.64 30.15 -15.78
C SER A 323 -16.13 29.99 -16.09
N TYR A 324 -16.97 29.95 -15.04
CA TYR A 324 -18.41 29.77 -15.15
C TYR A 324 -19.15 31.10 -14.95
N GLN A 325 -19.80 31.59 -16.01
CA GLN A 325 -20.65 32.78 -16.03
C GLN A 325 -21.84 32.54 -16.96
N ASN A 326 -22.95 32.05 -16.41
CA ASN A 326 -24.17 31.72 -17.16
C ASN A 326 -23.96 30.81 -18.39
N GLY A 327 -23.09 29.81 -18.25
CA GLY A 327 -22.44 29.12 -19.35
C GLY A 327 -20.94 29.00 -19.11
N LEU A 328 -20.18 28.76 -20.18
CA LEU A 328 -18.72 28.79 -20.14
C LEU A 328 -18.20 30.13 -20.69
N ILE A 329 -17.19 30.70 -20.06
CA ILE A 329 -16.49 31.88 -20.55
C ILE A 329 -14.97 31.65 -20.53
N PHE A 330 -14.28 31.96 -21.62
CA PHE A 330 -12.82 31.86 -21.75
C PHE A 330 -12.24 33.27 -21.96
N SER A 331 -11.19 33.64 -21.22
CA SER A 331 -10.62 34.99 -21.26
C SER A 331 -9.24 35.01 -21.94
N PHE A 332 -9.18 35.33 -23.24
CA PHE A 332 -7.91 35.32 -23.99
C PHE A 332 -7.37 36.73 -24.26
N SER A 333 -6.06 36.86 -24.49
CA SER A 333 -5.46 38.09 -25.01
C SER A 333 -5.88 38.35 -26.47
N LYS A 334 -6.00 39.62 -26.89
CA LYS A 334 -6.21 39.97 -28.31
C LYS A 334 -5.14 39.42 -29.27
N LYS A 335 -3.96 39.03 -28.75
CA LYS A 335 -2.87 38.40 -29.53
C LYS A 335 -3.10 36.91 -29.80
N GLU A 336 -4.04 36.27 -29.11
CA GLU A 336 -4.24 34.81 -29.11
C GLU A 336 -5.41 34.39 -30.01
N ARG A 337 -5.57 35.08 -31.15
CA ARG A 337 -6.65 34.84 -32.13
C ARG A 337 -6.77 33.37 -32.53
N ASN A 338 -5.66 32.66 -32.64
CA ASN A 338 -5.65 31.24 -33.00
C ASN A 338 -6.31 30.35 -31.93
N LEU A 339 -6.24 30.72 -30.64
CA LEU A 339 -6.90 29.97 -29.56
C LEU A 339 -8.39 30.30 -29.50
N ILE A 340 -8.74 31.58 -29.68
CA ILE A 340 -10.13 32.04 -29.78
C ILE A 340 -10.85 31.31 -30.92
N ASN A 341 -10.23 31.27 -32.11
CA ASN A 341 -10.80 30.60 -33.27
C ASN A 341 -10.93 29.09 -33.06
N ASP A 342 -9.95 28.42 -32.43
CA ASP A 342 -10.01 26.99 -32.11
C ASP A 342 -11.16 26.69 -31.12
N VAL A 343 -11.38 27.53 -30.09
CA VAL A 343 -12.54 27.36 -29.19
C VAL A 343 -13.87 27.52 -29.95
N VAL A 344 -14.00 28.54 -30.81
CA VAL A 344 -15.23 28.74 -31.62
C VAL A 344 -15.47 27.56 -32.58
N GLU A 345 -14.42 27.09 -33.25
CA GLU A 345 -14.45 25.92 -34.15
C GLU A 345 -14.90 24.65 -33.41
N ILE A 346 -14.23 24.31 -32.30
CA ILE A 346 -14.54 23.11 -31.50
C ILE A 346 -15.99 23.15 -30.96
N VAL A 347 -16.45 24.31 -30.49
CA VAL A 347 -17.80 24.44 -29.90
C VAL A 347 -18.90 24.30 -30.96
N LYS A 348 -18.64 24.77 -32.17
CA LYS A 348 -19.52 24.53 -33.33
C LYS A 348 -19.48 23.06 -33.76
N ASN A 349 -18.30 22.46 -33.88
CA ASN A 349 -18.13 21.09 -34.36
C ASN A 349 -18.69 20.03 -33.38
N GLN A 350 -18.33 20.11 -32.10
CA GLN A 350 -18.65 19.09 -31.10
C GLN A 350 -20.04 19.25 -30.46
N PHE A 351 -20.56 20.49 -30.37
CA PHE A 351 -21.80 20.77 -29.64
C PHE A 351 -22.88 21.48 -30.48
N ASN A 352 -22.56 21.94 -31.70
CA ASN A 352 -23.44 22.75 -32.55
C ASN A 352 -24.00 23.99 -31.83
N LEU A 353 -23.15 24.66 -31.04
CA LEU A 353 -23.51 25.86 -30.27
C LEU A 353 -22.90 27.13 -30.88
N ASN A 354 -23.64 28.23 -30.79
CA ASN A 354 -23.14 29.57 -31.13
C ASN A 354 -22.28 30.15 -29.99
N VAL A 355 -21.35 31.02 -30.35
CA VAL A 355 -20.36 31.61 -29.44
C VAL A 355 -20.29 33.12 -29.62
N SER A 356 -20.34 33.85 -28.52
CA SER A 356 -20.27 35.32 -28.48
C SER A 356 -18.84 35.79 -28.17
N LEU A 357 -18.36 36.82 -28.88
CA LEU A 357 -17.02 37.40 -28.68
C LEU A 357 -17.11 38.81 -28.11
N ILE A 358 -16.83 38.98 -26.82
CA ILE A 358 -16.94 40.27 -26.12
C ILE A 358 -15.56 40.87 -25.87
N LYS A 359 -15.32 42.09 -26.39
CA LYS A 359 -14.06 42.83 -26.18
C LYS A 359 -14.08 43.53 -24.82
N THR A 360 -13.10 43.25 -23.96
CA THR A 360 -13.02 43.86 -22.62
C THR A 360 -12.17 45.15 -22.62
N LYS A 361 -12.37 46.00 -21.60
CA LYS A 361 -11.59 47.22 -21.38
C LYS A 361 -10.09 46.96 -21.10
N ASN A 362 -9.71 45.74 -20.69
CA ASN A 362 -8.33 45.36 -20.34
C ASN A 362 -7.58 44.64 -21.48
N ASN A 363 -7.98 44.84 -22.74
CA ASN A 363 -7.31 44.29 -23.93
C ASN A 363 -7.40 42.75 -24.08
N ALA A 364 -8.34 42.12 -23.38
CA ALA A 364 -8.73 40.71 -23.55
C ALA A 364 -10.02 40.57 -24.38
N ILE A 365 -10.24 39.38 -24.95
CA ILE A 365 -11.47 38.97 -25.62
C ILE A 365 -12.05 37.81 -24.80
N ASN A 366 -13.30 37.98 -24.36
CA ASN A 366 -14.07 36.93 -23.74
C ASN A 366 -14.77 36.12 -24.83
N VAL A 367 -14.65 34.80 -24.77
CA VAL A 367 -15.35 33.84 -25.62
C VAL A 367 -16.44 33.22 -24.77
N GLU A 368 -17.69 33.59 -25.02
CA GLU A 368 -18.85 33.25 -24.18
C GLU A 368 -19.76 32.24 -24.87
N ILE A 369 -20.01 31.12 -24.17
CA ILE A 369 -20.87 30.03 -24.62
C ILE A 369 -22.04 29.94 -23.63
N GLN A 370 -23.15 30.58 -23.96
CA GLN A 370 -24.34 30.67 -23.11
C GLN A 370 -25.18 29.38 -23.17
N SER A 371 -24.63 28.27 -22.67
CA SER A 371 -25.27 26.95 -22.66
C SER A 371 -25.27 26.32 -21.27
N LYS A 372 -26.47 26.16 -20.69
CA LYS A 372 -26.67 25.49 -19.40
C LYS A 372 -26.39 23.99 -19.45
N ASN A 373 -26.61 23.36 -20.59
CA ASN A 373 -26.28 21.95 -20.78
C ASN A 373 -24.75 21.75 -20.76
N LEU A 374 -23.99 22.66 -21.39
CA LEU A 374 -22.53 22.60 -21.41
C LEU A 374 -21.91 22.96 -20.05
N GLU A 375 -22.47 23.96 -19.35
CA GLU A 375 -22.15 24.26 -17.95
C GLU A 375 -22.38 23.02 -17.05
N PHE A 376 -23.49 22.31 -17.25
CA PHE A 376 -23.80 21.06 -16.53
C PHE A 376 -22.81 19.94 -16.85
N ILE A 377 -22.46 19.69 -18.12
CA ILE A 377 -21.45 18.67 -18.48
C ILE A 377 -20.12 18.97 -17.77
N PHE A 378 -19.59 20.18 -17.94
CA PHE A 378 -18.27 20.54 -17.43
C PHE A 378 -18.20 20.46 -15.90
N LYS A 379 -19.29 20.84 -15.21
CA LYS A 379 -19.37 20.82 -13.75
C LYS A 379 -19.70 19.45 -13.17
N GLU A 380 -20.71 18.76 -13.70
CA GLU A 380 -21.30 17.58 -13.07
C GLU A 380 -20.85 16.24 -13.67
N ILE A 381 -20.43 16.21 -14.95
CA ILE A 381 -19.97 14.98 -15.62
C ILE A 381 -18.43 14.96 -15.69
N PHE A 382 -17.82 16.07 -16.12
CA PHE A 382 -16.36 16.21 -16.18
C PHE A 382 -15.75 16.59 -14.83
N LYS A 383 -16.57 16.97 -13.83
CA LYS A 383 -16.19 17.34 -12.45
C LYS A 383 -15.18 18.50 -12.36
N ILE A 384 -15.20 19.43 -13.32
CA ILE A 384 -14.37 20.63 -13.29
C ILE A 384 -15.03 21.67 -12.37
N ASN A 385 -14.65 21.69 -11.10
CA ASN A 385 -15.24 22.58 -10.10
C ASN A 385 -14.95 24.07 -10.34
N LYS A 386 -15.82 24.95 -9.82
CA LYS A 386 -15.67 26.40 -9.92
C LYS A 386 -14.51 26.92 -9.05
N GLY A 387 -13.72 27.83 -9.61
CA GLY A 387 -12.61 28.51 -8.94
C GLY A 387 -11.26 27.81 -9.17
N ALA A 388 -10.22 28.58 -9.47
CA ALA A 388 -8.91 28.06 -9.91
C ALA A 388 -8.30 27.01 -8.97
N LYS A 389 -8.37 27.22 -7.65
CA LYS A 389 -7.87 26.29 -6.63
C LYS A 389 -8.58 24.92 -6.59
N ASN A 390 -9.78 24.82 -7.17
CA ASN A 390 -10.61 23.61 -7.15
C ASN A 390 -10.58 22.87 -8.50
N LYS A 391 -9.92 23.42 -9.53
CA LYS A 391 -9.78 22.76 -10.83
C LYS A 391 -8.96 21.47 -10.66
N ARG A 392 -9.38 20.42 -11.38
CA ARG A 392 -8.82 19.06 -11.45
C ARG A 392 -8.91 18.59 -12.90
N ILE A 393 -8.13 17.56 -13.27
CA ILE A 393 -8.25 16.94 -14.60
C ILE A 393 -9.46 15.98 -14.60
N PRO A 394 -10.36 16.07 -15.61
CA PRO A 394 -11.46 15.12 -15.78
C PRO A 394 -10.99 13.67 -15.88
N TRP A 395 -11.66 12.79 -15.14
CA TRP A 395 -11.32 11.37 -14.98
C TRP A 395 -11.10 10.61 -16.30
N PHE A 396 -11.87 10.93 -17.35
CA PHE A 396 -11.79 10.22 -18.63
C PHE A 396 -10.53 10.55 -19.44
N LEU A 397 -9.78 11.61 -19.12
CA LEU A 397 -8.49 11.87 -19.77
C LEU A 397 -7.44 10.79 -19.45
N TYR A 398 -7.58 10.11 -18.31
CA TYR A 398 -6.80 8.91 -17.99
C TYR A 398 -7.16 7.69 -18.85
N HIS A 399 -8.30 7.74 -19.53
CA HIS A 399 -8.81 6.74 -20.49
C HIS A 399 -8.79 7.24 -21.94
N ALA A 400 -8.17 8.40 -22.20
CA ALA A 400 -8.06 8.95 -23.53
C ALA A 400 -6.82 8.40 -24.26
N GLU A 401 -6.91 8.37 -25.59
CA GLU A 401 -5.78 8.07 -26.47
C GLU A 401 -4.65 9.11 -26.30
N ASP A 402 -3.42 8.68 -26.54
CA ASP A 402 -2.22 9.50 -26.41
C ASP A 402 -2.25 10.82 -27.21
N LYS A 403 -2.87 10.83 -28.40
CA LYS A 403 -3.03 12.04 -29.22
C LYS A 403 -3.95 13.05 -28.53
N CYS A 404 -5.06 12.58 -27.98
CA CYS A 404 -6.04 13.37 -27.24
C CYS A 404 -5.40 13.98 -25.98
N ILE A 405 -4.61 13.20 -25.24
CA ILE A 405 -3.84 13.69 -24.07
C ILE A 405 -2.83 14.77 -24.49
N LYS A 406 -2.05 14.55 -25.57
CA LYS A 406 -1.08 15.54 -26.08
C LYS A 406 -1.75 16.84 -26.55
N SER A 407 -2.95 16.75 -27.10
CA SER A 407 -3.75 17.93 -27.49
C SER A 407 -4.37 18.65 -26.28
N PHE A 408 -4.79 17.94 -25.22
CA PHE A 408 -5.14 18.54 -23.92
C PHE A 408 -3.95 19.32 -23.32
N ILE A 409 -2.76 18.69 -23.27
CA ILE A 409 -1.54 19.33 -22.76
C ILE A 409 -1.21 20.58 -23.58
N TYR A 410 -1.21 20.48 -24.92
CA TYR A 410 -1.01 21.64 -25.80
C TYR A 410 -1.97 22.79 -25.46
N ALA A 411 -3.26 22.52 -25.31
CA ALA A 411 -4.24 23.57 -25.06
C ALA A 411 -4.06 24.22 -23.69
N TYR A 412 -3.86 23.42 -22.63
CA TYR A 412 -3.56 23.95 -21.30
C TYR A 412 -2.30 24.84 -21.34
N THR A 413 -1.20 24.32 -21.89
CA THR A 413 0.10 25.02 -21.87
C THR A 413 0.21 26.14 -22.90
N ARG A 414 -0.83 26.34 -23.73
CA ARG A 414 -0.99 27.51 -24.61
C ARG A 414 -1.78 28.65 -24.00
N GLY A 415 -2.65 28.38 -23.03
CA GLY A 415 -3.28 29.41 -22.18
C GLY A 415 -2.37 29.78 -21.01
N ASP A 416 -2.31 28.91 -20.00
CA ASP A 416 -1.69 29.17 -18.68
C ASP A 416 -0.23 28.66 -18.59
N GLY A 417 0.35 28.24 -19.71
CA GLY A 417 1.73 27.74 -19.79
C GLY A 417 2.71 28.76 -20.40
N SER A 418 3.99 28.65 -20.03
CA SER A 418 5.07 29.43 -20.65
C SER A 418 6.17 28.52 -21.23
N ILE A 419 6.63 28.82 -22.45
CA ILE A 419 7.80 28.15 -23.04
C ILE A 419 9.04 29.02 -22.86
N ARG A 420 10.15 28.40 -22.46
CA ARG A 420 11.49 28.99 -22.44
C ARG A 420 12.46 28.10 -23.20
N LYS A 421 13.39 28.69 -23.93
CA LYS A 421 14.53 27.95 -24.49
C LYS A 421 15.63 27.85 -23.44
N LEU A 422 16.12 26.64 -23.18
CA LEU A 422 17.29 26.35 -22.36
C LEU A 422 18.57 26.41 -23.23
N LYS A 423 19.73 26.28 -22.58
CA LYS A 423 20.98 25.92 -23.26
C LYS A 423 20.77 24.65 -24.10
N ASP A 424 21.49 24.49 -25.21
CA ASP A 424 21.28 23.46 -26.25
C ASP A 424 19.94 23.56 -27.04
N ASN A 425 19.27 24.71 -27.09
CA ASN A 425 18.00 24.94 -27.85
C ASN A 425 16.82 24.03 -27.43
N ILE A 426 16.90 23.42 -26.25
CA ILE A 426 15.83 22.60 -25.68
C ILE A 426 14.68 23.50 -25.20
N ASN A 427 13.46 23.22 -25.62
CA ASN A 427 12.28 23.88 -25.08
C ASN A 427 11.94 23.29 -23.71
N ARG A 428 11.75 24.16 -22.72
CA ARG A 428 11.14 23.88 -21.42
C ARG A 428 9.74 24.48 -21.40
N ILE A 429 8.75 23.69 -21.03
CA ILE A 429 7.36 24.10 -20.84
C ILE A 429 7.10 24.17 -19.34
N ASP A 430 6.77 25.35 -18.83
CA ASP A 430 6.35 25.60 -17.44
C ASP A 430 4.82 25.69 -17.38
N VAL A 431 4.20 24.89 -16.53
CA VAL A 431 2.75 24.81 -16.23
C VAL A 431 2.55 25.37 -14.83
N THR A 432 1.89 26.52 -14.68
CA THR A 432 1.68 27.15 -13.35
C THR A 432 0.26 26.90 -12.88
N SER A 433 0.04 26.79 -11.57
CA SER A 433 -1.31 26.83 -10.99
C SER A 433 -1.29 27.16 -9.49
N VAL A 434 -2.41 27.66 -8.99
CA VAL A 434 -2.73 27.72 -7.55
C VAL A 434 -3.33 26.40 -7.04
N SER A 435 -3.80 25.51 -7.92
CA SER A 435 -4.29 24.18 -7.55
C SER A 435 -3.12 23.19 -7.53
N LYS A 436 -2.67 22.82 -6.32
CA LYS A 436 -1.65 21.77 -6.12
C LYS A 436 -2.14 20.42 -6.67
N GLU A 437 -3.43 20.10 -6.47
CA GLU A 437 -4.02 18.85 -6.96
C GLU A 437 -4.17 18.80 -8.48
N LEU A 438 -4.40 19.94 -9.15
CA LEU A 438 -4.36 19.99 -10.62
C LEU A 438 -2.98 19.61 -11.16
N LEU A 439 -1.90 20.09 -10.53
CA LEU A 439 -0.55 19.73 -10.94
C LEU A 439 -0.18 18.29 -10.56
N ASN A 440 -0.80 17.73 -9.51
CA ASN A 440 -0.73 16.31 -9.18
C ASN A 440 -1.32 15.48 -10.32
N ASP A 441 -2.58 15.73 -10.67
CA ASP A 441 -3.27 15.10 -11.81
C ASP A 441 -2.44 15.22 -13.10
N PHE A 442 -1.91 16.43 -13.37
CA PHE A 442 -1.13 16.70 -14.58
C PHE A 442 0.14 15.86 -14.64
N GLN A 443 0.82 15.63 -13.52
CA GLN A 443 1.97 14.71 -13.49
C GLN A 443 1.56 13.25 -13.71
N TYR A 444 0.46 12.78 -13.14
CA TYR A 444 -0.05 11.42 -13.41
C TYR A 444 -0.40 11.24 -14.89
N LEU A 445 -1.05 12.23 -15.50
CA LEU A 445 -1.39 12.24 -16.92
C LEU A 445 -0.14 12.31 -17.83
N LEU A 446 0.89 13.07 -17.45
CA LEU A 446 2.18 13.08 -18.13
C LEU A 446 2.91 11.74 -18.02
N SER A 447 2.87 11.08 -16.86
CA SER A 447 3.44 9.74 -16.66
C SER A 447 2.69 8.62 -17.41
N LYS A 448 1.40 8.80 -17.75
CA LYS A 448 0.69 7.88 -18.67
C LYS A 448 1.31 7.89 -20.07
N ILE A 449 1.80 9.04 -20.54
CA ILE A 449 2.37 9.22 -21.88
C ILE A 449 3.91 9.32 -21.91
N GLY A 450 4.59 8.83 -20.87
CA GLY A 450 6.05 8.74 -20.82
C GLY A 450 6.78 10.08 -20.62
N ILE A 451 6.12 11.11 -20.08
CA ILE A 451 6.71 12.44 -19.85
C ILE A 451 7.04 12.64 -18.36
N SER A 452 8.34 12.73 -18.05
CA SER A 452 8.80 13.20 -16.75
C SER A 452 8.66 14.72 -16.65
N ALA A 453 8.09 15.21 -15.55
CA ALA A 453 8.11 16.62 -15.20
C ALA A 453 8.76 16.85 -13.83
N SER A 454 8.92 18.13 -13.47
CA SER A 454 9.57 18.57 -12.24
C SER A 454 8.75 19.69 -11.61
N PHE A 455 8.43 19.53 -10.33
CA PHE A 455 7.62 20.45 -9.56
C PHE A 455 8.48 21.41 -8.74
N TYR A 456 8.10 22.69 -8.77
CA TYR A 456 8.75 23.77 -8.04
C TYR A 456 7.70 24.68 -7.40
N ARG A 457 7.87 24.96 -6.10
CA ARG A 457 7.14 26.03 -5.40
C ARG A 457 7.83 27.36 -5.71
N ARG A 458 7.06 28.38 -6.10
CA ARG A 458 7.61 29.69 -6.49
C ARG A 458 7.40 30.68 -5.34
N ASN A 459 8.45 30.88 -4.52
CA ASN A 459 8.39 31.82 -3.41
C ASN A 459 8.12 33.25 -3.90
N LYS A 460 7.33 34.01 -3.13
CA LYS A 460 6.89 35.38 -3.44
C LYS A 460 8.11 36.31 -3.61
N SER A 461 8.12 37.16 -4.63
CA SER A 461 8.93 38.38 -4.57
C SER A 461 8.22 39.38 -3.66
N SER A 462 8.90 39.88 -2.64
CA SER A 462 8.40 40.81 -1.61
C SER A 462 8.18 42.25 -2.10
N LYS A 463 7.54 42.41 -3.26
CA LYS A 463 7.06 43.71 -3.78
C LYS A 463 5.60 43.59 -4.15
N ASP A 464 4.73 43.94 -3.20
CA ASP A 464 3.32 44.18 -3.49
C ASP A 464 3.23 45.35 -4.48
N LYS A 465 2.81 45.07 -5.72
CA LYS A 465 2.50 46.11 -6.70
C LYS A 465 1.01 46.41 -6.63
N LEU A 466 0.69 47.61 -6.13
CA LEU A 466 -0.66 48.14 -6.11
C LEU A 466 -1.13 48.43 -7.55
N ILE A 467 -1.88 47.51 -8.15
CA ILE A 467 -2.44 47.68 -9.50
C ILE A 467 -3.95 47.91 -9.39
N LYS A 468 -4.41 49.12 -9.76
CA LYS A 468 -5.82 49.49 -9.94
C LYS A 468 -6.76 49.13 -8.76
N ARG A 469 -6.37 49.45 -7.52
CA ARG A 469 -7.20 49.30 -6.29
C ARG A 469 -7.71 47.88 -5.96
N ILE A 470 -7.23 46.83 -6.64
CA ILE A 470 -7.57 45.43 -6.29
C ILE A 470 -6.41 44.83 -5.49
N ILE A 471 -6.66 44.50 -4.24
CA ILE A 471 -5.77 43.63 -3.45
C ILE A 471 -5.94 42.21 -4.00
N THR A 472 -5.02 41.75 -4.85
CA THR A 472 -4.99 40.35 -5.27
C THR A 472 -4.50 39.47 -4.11
N SER A 473 -5.30 38.48 -3.76
CA SER A 473 -5.12 37.62 -2.59
C SER A 473 -3.81 36.82 -2.59
N ASN A 474 -3.28 36.60 -1.38
CA ASN A 474 -2.02 35.90 -1.09
C ASN A 474 -2.11 34.39 -1.37
N TYR A 475 -2.20 33.98 -2.63
CA TYR A 475 -2.09 32.56 -3.02
C TYR A 475 -0.69 32.21 -3.51
N GLU A 476 -0.20 31.07 -3.03
CA GLU A 476 1.05 30.49 -3.50
C GLU A 476 0.88 29.89 -4.90
N ASN A 477 1.85 30.15 -5.77
CA ASN A 477 1.88 29.59 -7.12
C ASN A 477 2.87 28.43 -7.18
N TYR A 478 2.38 27.32 -7.72
CA TYR A 478 3.16 26.11 -7.97
C TYR A 478 3.41 25.98 -9.47
N THR A 479 4.57 25.43 -9.86
CA THR A 479 4.92 25.23 -11.26
C THR A 479 5.40 23.79 -11.49
N LEU A 480 4.75 23.07 -12.39
CA LEU A 480 5.23 21.81 -12.95
C LEU A 480 5.93 22.12 -14.28
N CYS A 481 7.09 21.55 -14.59
CA CYS A 481 7.76 21.78 -15.87
C CYS A 481 8.35 20.53 -16.49
N PHE A 482 8.31 20.44 -17.81
CA PHE A 482 8.89 19.35 -18.60
C PHE A 482 9.64 19.93 -19.81
N SER A 483 10.61 19.18 -20.35
CA SER A 483 11.52 19.68 -21.37
C SER A 483 11.67 18.71 -22.55
N GLY A 484 12.07 19.25 -23.71
CA GLY A 484 12.26 18.47 -24.94
C GLY A 484 11.01 18.28 -25.78
N TYR A 485 10.02 19.17 -25.65
CA TYR A 485 8.77 19.14 -26.41
C TYR A 485 8.51 20.49 -27.09
N GLN A 486 7.88 20.46 -28.26
CA GLN A 486 7.51 21.64 -29.04
C GLN A 486 6.08 21.54 -29.54
N TYR A 487 5.46 22.68 -29.79
CA TYR A 487 4.11 22.75 -30.36
C TYR A 487 4.16 22.54 -31.88
N ARG A 488 3.30 21.65 -32.38
CA ARG A 488 3.06 21.42 -33.81
C ARG A 488 1.62 20.96 -33.98
N ASN A 489 0.91 21.45 -35.00
CA ASN A 489 -0.44 20.98 -35.40
C ASN A 489 -1.43 20.81 -34.22
N LYS A 490 -1.57 21.84 -33.38
CA LYS A 490 -2.43 21.83 -32.17
C LYS A 490 -2.13 20.71 -31.14
N THR A 491 -0.92 20.14 -31.14
CA THR A 491 -0.47 19.09 -30.21
C THR A 491 0.99 19.32 -29.73
N ILE A 492 1.48 18.50 -28.78
CA ILE A 492 2.89 18.47 -28.37
C ILE A 492 3.65 17.33 -29.07
N VAL A 493 4.82 17.64 -29.63
CA VAL A 493 5.73 16.64 -30.24
C VAL A 493 7.10 16.70 -29.60
N LYS A 494 7.75 15.54 -29.44
CA LYS A 494 9.10 15.45 -28.90
C LYS A 494 10.09 16.11 -29.86
N GLN A 495 10.97 16.96 -29.34
CA GLN A 495 12.05 17.55 -30.13
C GLN A 495 13.06 16.46 -30.51
N ASN A 496 13.66 16.57 -31.70
CA ASN A 496 14.76 15.70 -32.10
C ASN A 496 16.03 16.15 -31.36
N LEU A 497 16.28 15.55 -30.20
CA LEU A 497 17.40 15.85 -29.32
C LEU A 497 18.42 14.72 -29.35
N LYS A 498 19.72 15.06 -29.24
CA LYS A 498 20.79 14.08 -29.00
C LYS A 498 20.45 13.25 -27.76
N ASP A 499 20.73 11.95 -27.76
CA ASP A 499 20.33 11.00 -26.70
C ASP A 499 20.72 11.43 -25.27
N ARG A 500 21.76 12.27 -25.11
CA ARG A 500 22.17 12.86 -23.82
C ARG A 500 21.16 13.84 -23.22
N ASN A 501 20.29 14.45 -24.03
CA ASN A 501 19.36 15.53 -23.64
C ASN A 501 17.92 15.02 -23.38
N ASN A 502 17.69 13.70 -23.32
CA ASN A 502 16.37 13.09 -23.10
C ASN A 502 16.09 12.88 -21.59
N PHE A 503 15.65 13.94 -20.89
CA PHE A 503 15.42 13.93 -19.43
C PHE A 503 14.42 12.89 -18.92
N ALA A 504 13.46 12.45 -19.74
CA ALA A 504 12.45 11.47 -19.33
C ALA A 504 12.97 10.02 -19.23
N ASP A 505 14.11 9.73 -19.87
CA ASP A 505 14.70 8.39 -20.00
C ASP A 505 16.08 8.31 -19.33
N GLN A 506 16.30 9.04 -18.24
CA GLN A 506 17.60 9.09 -17.55
C GLN A 506 17.67 8.15 -16.33
N ILE A 507 18.86 7.61 -16.10
CA ILE A 507 19.25 6.83 -14.92
C ILE A 507 20.53 7.44 -14.31
N PRO A 508 20.71 7.42 -12.97
CA PRO A 508 21.96 7.79 -12.33
C PRO A 508 23.14 6.99 -12.89
N LEU A 509 24.25 7.68 -13.17
CA LEU A 509 25.46 7.06 -13.71
C LEU A 509 26.32 6.48 -12.57
N LEU A 510 25.83 5.35 -12.04
CA LEU A 510 26.48 4.59 -10.97
C LEU A 510 27.92 4.17 -11.31
N PRO A 511 28.82 4.02 -10.31
CA PRO A 511 30.18 3.52 -10.51
C PRO A 511 30.25 2.22 -11.32
N ILE A 512 29.32 1.30 -11.12
CA ILE A 512 29.28 0.03 -11.86
C ILE A 512 29.05 0.21 -13.38
N PHE A 513 28.28 1.22 -13.80
CA PHE A 513 28.06 1.50 -15.22
C PHE A 513 29.31 2.07 -15.91
N ARG A 514 30.17 2.79 -15.18
CA ARG A 514 31.42 3.36 -15.74
C ARG A 514 32.42 2.29 -16.20
N LYS A 515 32.24 1.03 -15.79
CA LYS A 515 33.00 -0.13 -16.30
C LYS A 515 32.65 -0.50 -17.74
N TYR A 516 31.44 -0.14 -18.21
CA TYR A 516 30.90 -0.54 -19.52
C TYR A 516 30.88 0.59 -20.54
N ILE A 517 30.98 1.86 -20.10
CA ILE A 517 30.87 3.01 -21.00
C ILE A 517 31.83 4.14 -20.63
N SER A 518 32.51 4.69 -21.63
CA SER A 518 33.34 5.90 -21.48
C SER A 518 32.47 7.17 -21.46
N VAL A 519 32.65 7.96 -20.40
CA VAL A 519 31.86 9.13 -20.01
C VAL A 519 32.75 10.04 -19.16
N SER A 520 32.45 11.34 -19.11
CA SER A 520 33.28 12.29 -18.35
C SER A 520 33.17 12.04 -16.83
N LYS A 521 34.21 12.43 -16.08
CA LYS A 521 34.27 12.20 -14.63
C LYS A 521 33.14 12.91 -13.87
N ASP A 522 32.73 14.08 -14.35
CA ASP A 522 31.69 14.95 -13.80
C ASP A 522 30.25 14.56 -14.18
N GLN A 523 30.06 13.75 -15.24
CA GLN A 523 28.72 13.36 -15.68
C GLN A 523 28.04 12.50 -14.58
N GLN A 524 26.85 12.91 -14.09
CA GLN A 524 26.12 12.20 -13.02
C GLN A 524 24.94 11.35 -13.50
N ILE A 525 24.45 11.57 -14.72
CA ILE A 525 23.26 10.91 -15.28
C ILE A 525 23.51 10.49 -16.74
N ILE A 526 22.84 9.44 -17.19
CA ILE A 526 22.90 8.95 -18.57
C ILE A 526 21.53 8.50 -19.05
N SER A 527 21.23 8.57 -20.35
CA SER A 527 19.99 8.00 -20.87
C SER A 527 20.03 6.47 -20.92
N LYS A 528 18.95 5.83 -20.48
CA LYS A 528 18.77 4.37 -20.52
C LYS A 528 19.03 3.85 -21.93
N LYS A 529 18.42 4.45 -22.96
CA LYS A 529 18.65 4.10 -24.38
C LYS A 529 20.15 4.06 -24.77
N ARG A 530 20.97 5.03 -24.33
CA ARG A 530 22.42 5.02 -24.63
C ARG A 530 23.11 3.87 -23.91
N LEU A 531 22.73 3.63 -22.65
CA LEU A 531 23.36 2.64 -21.78
C LEU A 531 23.00 1.20 -22.15
N LYS A 532 21.77 0.91 -22.64
CA LYS A 532 21.33 -0.44 -23.08
C LYS A 532 22.32 -1.11 -24.02
N LYS A 533 22.83 -0.37 -25.01
CA LYS A 533 23.78 -0.85 -26.03
C LYS A 533 25.11 -1.40 -25.48
N TYR A 534 25.46 -1.06 -24.25
CA TYR A 534 26.72 -1.47 -23.60
C TYR A 534 26.51 -2.53 -22.51
N LEU A 535 25.25 -2.91 -22.25
CA LEU A 535 24.88 -3.80 -21.13
C LEU A 535 24.27 -5.13 -21.58
N GLU A 536 24.16 -5.42 -22.88
CA GLU A 536 23.54 -6.64 -23.41
C GLU A 536 24.17 -7.93 -22.84
N SER A 537 25.47 -7.90 -22.53
CA SER A 537 26.19 -9.01 -21.87
C SER A 537 25.90 -9.16 -20.37
N ASN A 538 25.39 -8.12 -19.69
CA ASN A 538 25.07 -8.13 -18.26
C ASN A 538 23.56 -8.11 -18.04
N LYS A 539 22.95 -9.31 -17.96
CA LYS A 539 21.49 -9.50 -17.79
C LYS A 539 20.88 -8.69 -16.63
N LYS A 540 21.57 -8.56 -15.50
CA LYS A 540 21.09 -7.79 -14.32
C LYS A 540 20.97 -6.30 -14.66
N LEU A 541 22.07 -5.69 -15.10
CA LEU A 541 22.11 -4.26 -15.41
C LEU A 541 21.25 -3.93 -16.64
N TYR A 542 21.19 -4.83 -17.62
CA TYR A 542 20.27 -4.71 -18.75
C TYR A 542 18.80 -4.68 -18.30
N SER A 543 18.39 -5.58 -17.39
CA SER A 543 17.04 -5.61 -16.82
C SER A 543 16.70 -4.29 -16.10
N LEU A 544 17.58 -3.81 -15.22
CA LEU A 544 17.40 -2.52 -14.53
C LEU A 544 17.23 -1.35 -15.50
N VAL A 545 18.02 -1.31 -16.58
CA VAL A 545 17.94 -0.24 -17.59
C VAL A 545 16.74 -0.44 -18.54
N ASN A 546 16.18 -1.65 -18.61
CA ASN A 546 14.93 -1.96 -19.33
C ASN A 546 13.66 -1.90 -18.45
N SER A 547 13.81 -1.54 -17.17
CA SER A 547 12.71 -1.29 -16.23
C SER A 547 11.85 -0.10 -16.63
N ASP A 548 10.63 -0.07 -16.11
CA ASP A 548 9.71 1.08 -16.27
C ASP A 548 9.97 2.15 -15.19
N LEU A 549 10.78 1.81 -14.18
CA LEU A 549 11.10 2.64 -13.01
C LEU A 549 11.97 3.85 -13.35
N SER A 550 11.86 4.89 -12.53
CA SER A 550 12.69 6.10 -12.54
C SER A 550 13.31 6.33 -11.17
N PHE A 551 14.47 7.00 -11.14
CA PHE A 551 15.30 7.12 -9.94
C PHE A 551 15.60 8.59 -9.67
N LEU A 552 15.09 9.13 -8.57
CA LEU A 552 15.08 10.56 -8.28
C LEU A 552 15.92 10.85 -7.05
N LYS A 553 16.97 11.68 -7.18
CA LYS A 553 17.80 12.04 -6.03
C LYS A 553 16.96 12.72 -4.95
N VAL A 554 17.19 12.38 -3.68
CA VAL A 554 16.58 13.07 -2.53
C VAL A 554 17.10 14.51 -2.47
N ARG A 555 16.22 15.44 -2.12
CA ARG A 555 16.51 16.88 -2.01
C ARG A 555 16.46 17.36 -0.56
N SER A 556 15.43 16.96 0.17
CA SER A 556 15.32 17.20 1.62
C SER A 556 14.61 16.03 2.30
N VAL A 557 14.94 15.85 3.57
CA VAL A 557 14.28 14.95 4.50
C VAL A 557 14.00 15.80 5.73
N GLU A 558 12.73 16.03 6.02
CA GLU A 558 12.27 16.94 7.07
C GLU A 558 11.50 16.12 8.11
N GLU A 559 11.92 16.15 9.38
CA GLU A 559 11.10 15.66 10.47
C GLU A 559 9.93 16.63 10.67
N ILE A 560 8.70 16.09 10.74
CA ILE A 560 7.47 16.86 10.88
C ILE A 560 6.63 16.33 12.03
N THR A 561 6.00 17.23 12.76
CA THR A 561 5.11 16.92 13.88
C THR A 561 3.66 16.79 13.40
N TYR A 562 2.95 15.80 13.94
CA TYR A 562 1.51 15.62 13.76
C TYR A 562 0.84 15.39 15.11
N ASP A 563 -0.47 15.53 15.11
CA ASP A 563 -1.32 15.15 16.23
C ASP A 563 -1.35 13.62 16.37
N LYS A 564 -1.11 13.14 17.59
CA LYS A 564 -1.10 11.72 17.98
C LYS A 564 -2.38 10.97 17.64
N ASP A 565 -3.51 11.67 17.58
CA ASP A 565 -4.81 11.10 17.30
C ASP A 565 -5.06 10.86 15.79
N GLN A 566 -4.15 11.32 14.92
CA GLN A 566 -4.24 11.08 13.48
C GLN A 566 -3.97 9.62 13.10
N TYR A 567 -4.55 9.25 11.96
CA TYR A 567 -4.43 7.91 11.41
C TYR A 567 -3.33 7.81 10.36
N VAL A 568 -2.65 6.68 10.45
CA VAL A 568 -1.65 6.12 9.56
C VAL A 568 -2.31 4.97 8.79
N TYR A 569 -2.09 4.85 7.48
CA TYR A 569 -2.74 3.91 6.55
C TYR A 569 -1.72 3.12 5.73
N ASP A 570 -2.02 1.89 5.31
CA ASP A 570 -1.11 1.08 4.48
C ASP A 570 -1.84 0.06 3.59
N PHE A 571 -1.15 -0.50 2.59
CA PHE A 571 -1.65 -1.62 1.77
C PHE A 571 -0.83 -2.89 1.99
N SER A 572 -1.47 -4.04 1.79
CA SER A 572 -0.78 -5.30 1.49
C SER A 572 -1.05 -5.68 0.04
N VAL A 573 0.02 -5.84 -0.73
CA VAL A 573 0.03 -6.23 -2.14
C VAL A 573 0.83 -7.53 -2.28
N PRO A 574 0.18 -8.71 -2.31
CA PRO A 574 0.88 -9.98 -2.40
C PRO A 574 1.70 -10.10 -3.69
N GLY A 575 2.90 -10.67 -3.59
CA GLY A 575 3.80 -10.92 -4.73
C GLY A 575 4.70 -9.74 -5.11
N ASP A 576 4.14 -8.52 -5.14
CA ASP A 576 4.91 -7.30 -5.46
C ASP A 576 5.50 -6.62 -4.21
N GLU A 577 4.82 -6.72 -3.07
CA GLU A 577 5.23 -6.16 -1.77
C GLU A 577 5.43 -4.63 -1.72
N ASN A 578 4.89 -3.91 -2.71
CA ASN A 578 4.94 -2.46 -2.82
C ASN A 578 3.67 -1.83 -3.39
N PHE A 579 3.52 -0.52 -3.18
CA PHE A 579 2.49 0.30 -3.82
C PHE A 579 3.02 1.71 -4.15
N TYR A 580 2.32 2.41 -5.04
CA TYR A 580 2.68 3.75 -5.50
C TYR A 580 1.79 4.82 -4.86
N GLY A 581 2.40 5.78 -4.16
CA GLY A 581 1.67 6.80 -3.41
C GLY A 581 2.47 8.09 -3.19
N GLY A 582 1.82 9.07 -2.57
CA GLY A 582 2.42 10.37 -2.30
C GLY A 582 2.21 11.40 -3.41
N PHE A 583 2.53 12.67 -3.11
CA PHE A 583 2.39 13.77 -4.04
C PHE A 583 3.35 13.60 -5.22
N LEU A 584 2.79 13.56 -6.44
CA LEU A 584 3.45 13.18 -7.69
C LEU A 584 3.90 11.70 -7.77
N GLY A 585 3.68 10.89 -6.74
CA GLY A 585 3.91 9.44 -6.75
C GLY A 585 5.37 8.98 -6.56
N ILE A 586 5.57 8.10 -5.60
CA ILE A 586 6.82 7.40 -5.19
C ILE A 586 6.43 5.95 -4.85
N PHE A 587 7.33 4.98 -5.03
CA PHE A 587 7.09 3.62 -4.55
C PHE A 587 7.41 3.45 -3.07
N LEU A 588 6.42 2.92 -2.35
CA LEU A 588 6.39 2.65 -0.92
C LEU A 588 6.40 1.13 -0.72
N HIS A 589 7.14 0.67 0.29
CA HIS A 589 7.19 -0.75 0.66
C HIS A 589 6.07 -1.05 1.66
N ASN A 590 5.35 -2.16 1.50
CA ASN A 590 4.30 -2.56 2.44
C ASN A 590 4.90 -2.72 3.86
N THR A 591 4.18 -2.41 4.94
CA THR A 591 4.69 -2.75 6.28
C THR A 591 4.75 -4.28 6.46
N MET A 592 5.79 -4.76 7.17
CA MET A 592 6.21 -6.16 7.38
C MET A 592 5.18 -7.26 7.09
N GLY A 593 5.58 -8.19 6.21
CA GLY A 593 4.89 -9.47 5.96
C GLY A 593 5.46 -10.69 6.69
N GLU A 594 6.73 -10.68 7.12
CA GLU A 594 7.43 -11.85 7.70
C GLU A 594 8.63 -11.43 8.58
N GLY A 595 8.93 -12.19 9.64
CA GLY A 595 10.17 -12.05 10.43
C GLY A 595 10.14 -12.70 11.82
N GLY A 596 11.27 -12.66 12.54
CA GLY A 596 11.40 -13.17 13.91
C GLY A 596 12.80 -12.94 14.52
N ALA A 597 13.00 -13.38 15.77
CA ALA A 597 14.27 -13.28 16.48
C ALA A 597 14.53 -14.50 17.39
N VAL A 598 15.80 -14.80 17.64
CA VAL A 598 16.25 -15.73 18.69
C VAL A 598 17.20 -14.96 19.62
N ILE A 599 16.95 -15.01 20.92
CA ILE A 599 17.76 -14.32 21.93
C ILE A 599 18.35 -15.32 22.93
N THR A 600 19.48 -14.95 23.52
CA THR A 600 20.15 -15.66 24.62
C THR A 600 21.10 -14.69 25.31
N ASN A 601 21.35 -14.88 26.60
CA ASN A 601 22.40 -14.18 27.35
C ASN A 601 23.74 -14.94 27.32
N ASN A 602 23.79 -16.16 26.78
CA ASN A 602 24.98 -17.00 26.77
C ASN A 602 25.83 -16.73 25.51
N PRO A 603 27.09 -16.25 25.65
CA PRO A 603 27.92 -15.86 24.50
C PRO A 603 28.39 -17.05 23.64
N LEU A 604 28.41 -18.27 24.18
CA LEU A 604 28.71 -19.47 23.40
C LEU A 604 27.51 -19.85 22.53
N ILE A 605 26.30 -19.84 23.10
CA ILE A 605 25.07 -20.13 22.37
C ILE A 605 24.81 -19.06 21.30
N HIS A 606 24.98 -17.78 21.63
CA HIS A 606 24.86 -16.68 20.66
C HIS A 606 25.78 -16.87 19.44
N ARG A 607 27.01 -17.35 19.66
CA ARG A 607 27.95 -17.69 18.57
C ARG A 607 27.38 -18.82 17.71
N SER A 608 26.94 -19.92 18.32
CA SER A 608 26.35 -21.06 17.59
C SER A 608 25.10 -20.66 16.81
N ILE A 609 24.20 -19.86 17.37
CA ILE A 609 23.01 -19.33 16.67
C ILE A 609 23.46 -18.53 15.42
N ARG A 610 24.45 -17.64 15.57
CA ARG A 610 24.98 -16.88 14.43
C ARG A 610 25.61 -17.79 13.38
N GLN A 611 26.37 -18.81 13.77
CA GLN A 611 26.92 -19.80 12.84
C GLN A 611 25.79 -20.52 12.08
N PHE A 612 24.78 -21.07 12.75
CA PHE A 612 23.62 -21.70 12.10
C PHE A 612 22.80 -20.76 11.21
N ARG A 613 22.75 -19.46 11.52
CA ARG A 613 22.08 -18.43 10.68
C ARG A 613 22.93 -17.99 9.48
N ASP A 614 24.25 -18.04 9.63
CA ASP A 614 25.24 -17.49 8.69
C ASP A 614 26.08 -18.62 8.04
N TRP A 615 25.37 -19.49 7.32
CA TRP A 615 25.90 -20.58 6.47
C TRP A 615 26.66 -21.70 7.19
N GLY A 616 26.68 -21.70 8.52
CA GLY A 616 27.53 -22.60 9.32
C GLY A 616 28.98 -22.13 9.41
N ARG A 617 29.26 -20.89 8.98
CA ARG A 617 30.60 -20.29 8.89
C ARG A 617 31.21 -20.12 10.29
N ASP A 618 32.40 -20.66 10.51
CA ASP A 618 33.05 -20.60 11.83
C ASP A 618 33.36 -19.17 12.27
N CYS A 619 33.80 -18.35 11.31
CA CYS A 619 34.16 -16.96 11.53
C CYS A 619 32.98 -16.11 12.02
N TRP A 620 33.13 -15.50 13.20
CA TRP A 620 32.10 -14.69 13.86
C TRP A 620 32.09 -13.20 13.46
N CYS A 621 32.93 -12.76 12.50
CA CYS A 621 32.97 -11.37 12.04
C CYS A 621 31.58 -10.91 11.54
N ASP A 622 31.19 -9.68 11.85
CA ASP A 622 29.91 -9.14 11.37
C ASP A 622 29.85 -9.04 9.84
N THR A 623 28.64 -9.00 9.30
CA THR A 623 28.41 -8.74 7.87
C THR A 623 29.07 -7.42 7.49
N GLY A 624 29.80 -7.39 6.36
CA GLY A 624 30.58 -6.22 5.95
C GLY A 624 31.89 -5.97 6.72
N ARG A 625 32.21 -6.77 7.76
CA ARG A 625 33.49 -6.67 8.50
C ARG A 625 34.41 -7.83 8.20
N ASP A 626 35.69 -7.54 8.03
CA ASP A 626 36.77 -8.50 7.78
C ASP A 626 37.70 -8.59 8.99
N ASN A 627 38.22 -9.79 9.26
CA ASN A 627 39.24 -10.05 10.29
C ASN A 627 38.95 -9.52 11.72
N THR A 628 37.68 -9.32 12.11
CA THR A 628 37.28 -9.03 13.51
C THR A 628 37.72 -10.14 14.47
N CYS A 629 37.90 -11.37 13.97
CA CYS A 629 38.47 -12.50 14.70
C CYS A 629 40.00 -12.42 14.93
N GLY A 630 40.71 -11.46 14.31
CA GLY A 630 42.17 -11.30 14.39
C GLY A 630 43.00 -12.40 13.71
N LYS A 631 42.38 -13.47 13.22
CA LYS A 631 43.05 -14.68 12.70
C LYS A 631 42.51 -15.15 11.34
N ARG A 632 42.01 -14.26 10.47
CA ARG A 632 41.36 -14.64 9.20
C ARG A 632 42.15 -15.63 8.35
N PHE A 633 43.47 -15.50 8.29
CA PHE A 633 44.38 -16.41 7.58
C PHE A 633 45.39 -17.07 8.54
N GLY A 634 45.02 -17.22 9.82
CA GLY A 634 45.88 -17.73 10.90
C GLY A 634 45.37 -19.05 11.49
N TRP A 635 44.62 -19.83 10.71
CA TRP A 635 44.03 -21.10 11.12
C TRP A 635 44.48 -22.26 10.22
N LYS A 636 44.58 -23.45 10.83
CA LYS A 636 44.64 -24.76 10.19
C LYS A 636 43.58 -25.61 10.89
N LEU A 637 42.51 -25.95 10.20
CA LEU A 637 41.33 -26.63 10.78
C LEU A 637 40.89 -27.78 9.87
N GLY A 638 40.93 -29.00 10.41
CA GLY A 638 40.74 -30.23 9.63
C GLY A 638 41.74 -30.33 8.48
N ASP A 639 41.28 -30.89 7.37
CA ASP A 639 42.11 -31.12 6.17
C ASP A 639 42.28 -29.86 5.29
N LEU A 640 41.61 -28.75 5.62
CA LEU A 640 41.77 -27.48 4.90
C LEU A 640 43.24 -27.00 4.94
N PRO A 641 43.76 -26.34 3.90
CA PRO A 641 45.15 -25.88 3.87
C PRO A 641 45.40 -24.83 4.98
N GLU A 642 46.67 -24.69 5.37
CA GLU A 642 47.06 -23.66 6.34
C GLU A 642 46.80 -22.27 5.77
N GLY A 643 46.24 -21.37 6.60
CA GLY A 643 45.91 -20.01 6.19
C GLY A 643 44.67 -19.89 5.30
N TYR A 644 43.86 -20.95 5.16
CA TYR A 644 42.57 -20.86 4.46
C TYR A 644 41.67 -19.80 5.11
N ASP A 645 40.95 -19.02 4.29
CA ASP A 645 40.16 -17.88 4.77
C ASP A 645 39.10 -18.35 5.77
N HIS A 646 39.17 -17.86 7.01
CA HIS A 646 38.23 -18.16 8.08
C HIS A 646 36.77 -17.86 7.67
N LYS A 647 36.54 -16.91 6.74
CA LYS A 647 35.21 -16.64 6.18
C LYS A 647 34.65 -17.75 5.27
N TYR A 648 35.48 -18.70 4.86
CA TYR A 648 35.10 -19.89 4.08
C TYR A 648 35.42 -21.20 4.82
N ILE A 649 35.71 -21.12 6.12
CA ILE A 649 35.70 -22.28 7.02
C ILE A 649 34.28 -22.40 7.59
N PHE A 650 33.68 -23.59 7.45
CA PHE A 650 32.34 -23.90 7.96
C PHE A 650 32.46 -25.01 9.00
N SER A 651 32.15 -24.70 10.25
CA SER A 651 32.26 -25.64 11.39
C SER A 651 30.92 -26.26 11.80
N GLN A 652 29.82 -25.85 11.16
CA GLN A 652 28.47 -26.38 11.34
C GLN A 652 27.77 -26.54 9.99
N ILE A 653 26.75 -27.38 9.91
CA ILE A 653 25.79 -27.36 8.79
C ILE A 653 24.72 -26.34 9.12
N GLY A 654 24.89 -25.11 8.61
CA GLY A 654 23.97 -23.99 8.82
C GLY A 654 23.07 -23.67 7.64
N TYR A 655 22.22 -22.66 7.84
CA TYR A 655 21.27 -22.10 6.89
C TYR A 655 21.66 -20.67 6.49
N ASN A 656 20.79 -20.00 5.73
CA ASN A 656 20.87 -18.55 5.50
C ASN A 656 19.57 -17.88 5.95
N LEU A 657 19.37 -17.76 7.26
CA LEU A 657 18.14 -17.26 7.89
C LEU A 657 18.32 -15.83 8.44
N LYS A 658 18.95 -14.96 7.65
CA LYS A 658 19.10 -13.54 7.98
C LYS A 658 17.84 -12.76 7.59
N LEU A 659 17.43 -11.86 8.46
CA LEU A 659 16.50 -10.78 8.14
C LEU A 659 17.18 -9.78 7.18
N THR A 660 16.38 -9.04 6.43
CA THR A 660 16.81 -7.77 5.81
C THR A 660 16.78 -6.62 6.83
N ASP A 661 17.57 -5.57 6.61
CA ASP A 661 17.53 -4.37 7.47
C ASP A 661 16.15 -3.68 7.46
N PHE A 662 15.35 -3.86 6.41
CA PHE A 662 13.99 -3.29 6.31
C PHE A 662 13.01 -3.99 7.23
N GLN A 663 13.06 -5.32 7.26
CA GLN A 663 12.37 -6.12 8.25
C GLN A 663 12.83 -5.75 9.67
N ALA A 664 14.12 -5.48 9.89
CA ALA A 664 14.62 -5.07 11.20
C ALA A 664 14.14 -3.66 11.61
N ALA A 665 14.20 -2.69 10.70
CA ALA A 665 13.73 -1.32 10.93
C ALA A 665 12.23 -1.28 11.25
N ILE A 666 11.42 -2.05 10.53
CA ILE A 666 9.99 -2.20 10.81
C ILE A 666 9.76 -2.94 12.14
N GLY A 667 10.59 -3.91 12.53
CA GLY A 667 10.54 -4.49 13.87
C GLY A 667 10.75 -3.45 14.97
N VAL A 668 11.84 -2.67 14.87
CA VAL A 668 12.16 -1.57 15.81
C VAL A 668 11.01 -0.58 15.93
N ALA A 669 10.41 -0.20 14.80
CA ALA A 669 9.26 0.69 14.69
C ALA A 669 8.06 0.32 15.58
N GLN A 670 7.89 -0.99 15.80
CA GLN A 670 6.67 -1.55 16.33
C GLN A 670 6.85 -2.03 17.77
N LEU A 671 8.09 -2.34 18.17
CA LEU A 671 8.47 -2.41 19.58
C LEU A 671 8.12 -1.12 20.35
N LEU A 672 8.21 0.06 19.69
CA LEU A 672 7.76 1.34 20.28
C LEU A 672 6.25 1.41 20.55
N LYS A 673 5.43 0.66 19.81
CA LYS A 673 3.97 0.57 19.99
C LYS A 673 3.54 -0.56 20.93
N LEU A 674 4.46 -1.49 21.24
CA LEU A 674 4.18 -2.70 22.01
C LEU A 674 3.48 -2.44 23.37
N PRO A 675 3.79 -1.39 24.17
CA PRO A 675 3.07 -1.11 25.41
C PRO A 675 1.56 -0.91 25.22
N ASP A 676 1.15 -0.16 24.19
CA ASP A 676 -0.26 0.06 23.87
C ASP A 676 -0.94 -1.20 23.33
N PHE A 677 -0.20 -2.00 22.55
CA PHE A 677 -0.71 -3.26 22.05
C PHE A 677 -0.95 -4.29 23.16
N ILE A 678 -0.03 -4.38 24.14
CA ILE A 678 -0.22 -5.18 25.37
C ILE A 678 -1.48 -4.70 26.11
N ARG A 679 -1.60 -3.38 26.33
CA ARG A 679 -2.74 -2.77 27.03
C ARG A 679 -4.06 -3.09 26.34
N LYS A 680 -4.18 -2.87 25.02
CA LYS A 680 -5.41 -3.16 24.27
C LYS A 680 -5.75 -4.65 24.20
N ARG A 681 -4.76 -5.53 24.07
CA ARG A 681 -4.99 -6.99 24.14
C ARG A 681 -5.54 -7.42 25.50
N LYS A 682 -5.03 -6.86 26.60
CA LYS A 682 -5.55 -7.10 27.96
C LYS A 682 -6.96 -6.54 28.17
N GLU A 683 -7.25 -5.33 27.69
CA GLU A 683 -8.60 -4.74 27.72
C GLU A 683 -9.62 -5.62 26.96
N ASN A 684 -9.30 -6.00 25.73
CA ASN A 684 -10.18 -6.80 24.87
C ASN A 684 -10.39 -8.21 25.41
N TYR A 685 -9.32 -8.86 25.91
CA TYR A 685 -9.43 -10.15 26.59
C TYR A 685 -10.36 -10.09 27.80
N ARG A 686 -10.23 -9.07 28.65
CA ARG A 686 -11.10 -8.90 29.84
C ARG A 686 -12.57 -8.79 29.45
N LYS A 687 -12.89 -7.97 28.43
CA LYS A 687 -14.27 -7.79 27.94
C LYS A 687 -14.91 -9.07 27.38
N LEU A 688 -14.12 -9.98 26.80
CA LEU A 688 -14.60 -11.31 26.41
C LEU A 688 -14.68 -12.25 27.61
N TYR A 689 -13.69 -12.22 28.52
CA TYR A 689 -13.69 -13.02 29.74
C TYR A 689 -14.95 -12.77 30.57
N ASP A 690 -15.29 -11.50 30.81
CA ASP A 690 -16.48 -11.10 31.57
C ASP A 690 -17.79 -11.53 30.89
N PHE A 691 -17.82 -11.65 29.55
CA PHE A 691 -18.99 -12.20 28.83
C PHE A 691 -19.14 -13.71 29.00
N PHE A 692 -18.04 -14.47 28.90
CA PHE A 692 -18.10 -15.94 29.03
C PHE A 692 -18.18 -16.41 30.50
N LYS A 693 -17.80 -15.56 31.46
CA LYS A 693 -17.81 -15.85 32.90
C LYS A 693 -19.21 -16.25 33.36
N GLY A 694 -19.32 -17.43 33.97
CA GLY A 694 -20.59 -17.97 34.48
C GLY A 694 -21.50 -18.63 33.44
N LYS A 695 -21.04 -18.83 32.20
CA LYS A 695 -21.79 -19.60 31.18
C LYS A 695 -21.38 -21.08 31.20
N GLU A 696 -22.30 -21.96 31.57
CA GLU A 696 -22.03 -23.39 31.83
C GLU A 696 -21.48 -24.18 30.63
N TYR A 697 -21.77 -23.73 29.40
CA TYR A 697 -21.31 -24.39 28.17
C TYR A 697 -19.84 -24.15 27.81
N PHE A 698 -19.10 -23.36 28.60
CA PHE A 698 -17.71 -22.99 28.29
C PHE A 698 -16.76 -23.21 29.46
N LEU A 699 -15.58 -23.77 29.17
CA LEU A 699 -14.47 -23.83 30.11
C LEU A 699 -13.56 -22.62 29.89
N LEU A 700 -13.31 -21.86 30.95
CA LEU A 700 -12.43 -20.68 30.94
C LEU A 700 -11.05 -21.01 31.50
N LEU A 701 -10.03 -20.35 30.98
CA LEU A 701 -8.69 -20.44 31.53
C LEU A 701 -8.61 -19.78 32.90
N LYS A 702 -7.91 -20.40 33.83
CA LYS A 702 -7.55 -19.78 35.10
C LYS A 702 -6.35 -18.88 34.90
N THR A 703 -6.41 -17.70 35.53
CA THR A 703 -5.27 -16.79 35.65
C THR A 703 -4.91 -16.61 37.12
N SER A 704 -3.65 -16.75 37.46
CA SER A 704 -3.14 -16.60 38.82
C SER A 704 -1.79 -15.89 38.80
N LEU A 705 -1.62 -14.86 39.64
CA LEU A 705 -0.30 -14.27 39.89
C LEU A 705 0.68 -15.39 40.31
N PRO A 706 1.94 -15.35 39.83
CA PRO A 706 2.67 -14.16 39.36
C PRO A 706 2.66 -13.91 37.83
N GLU A 707 1.77 -14.54 37.04
CA GLU A 707 1.71 -14.32 35.59
C GLU A 707 0.99 -13.00 35.20
N ASP A 708 1.46 -12.34 34.14
CA ASP A 708 0.83 -11.15 33.53
C ASP A 708 0.85 -11.26 31.99
N PRO A 709 -0.16 -11.91 31.38
CA PRO A 709 -0.15 -12.30 29.97
C PRO A 709 -0.50 -11.16 28.99
N CYS A 710 0.30 -11.03 27.94
CA CYS A 710 -0.04 -10.32 26.71
C CYS A 710 -0.76 -11.29 25.76
N TRP A 711 -2.09 -11.31 25.80
CA TRP A 711 -2.89 -12.29 25.07
C TRP A 711 -2.77 -12.17 23.54
N PHE A 712 -2.44 -13.28 22.88
CA PHE A 712 -2.48 -13.40 21.43
C PHE A 712 -3.92 -13.51 20.91
N GLY A 713 -4.72 -14.39 21.55
CA GLY A 713 -6.13 -14.64 21.29
C GLY A 713 -6.90 -14.89 22.59
N PHE A 714 -8.23 -14.86 22.55
CA PHE A 714 -9.11 -15.30 23.63
C PHE A 714 -9.55 -16.76 23.36
N PRO A 715 -9.02 -17.76 24.09
CA PRO A 715 -9.43 -19.15 23.89
C PRO A 715 -10.85 -19.39 24.40
N VAL A 716 -11.61 -20.15 23.61
CA VAL A 716 -12.95 -20.62 23.91
C VAL A 716 -12.92 -22.14 23.84
N ILE A 717 -13.24 -22.80 24.95
CA ILE A 717 -13.30 -24.26 25.06
C ILE A 717 -14.75 -24.64 25.30
N VAL A 718 -15.36 -25.39 24.38
CA VAL A 718 -16.74 -25.86 24.52
C VAL A 718 -16.77 -27.05 25.49
N SER A 719 -17.72 -27.01 26.43
CA SER A 719 -17.94 -28.10 27.39
C SER A 719 -18.53 -29.34 26.69
N PRO A 720 -18.16 -30.59 27.06
CA PRO A 720 -18.80 -31.80 26.52
C PRO A 720 -20.30 -31.91 26.85
N HIS A 721 -20.75 -31.16 27.85
CA HIS A 721 -22.16 -31.08 28.23
C HIS A 721 -22.91 -29.95 27.50
N ALA A 722 -22.24 -29.20 26.62
CA ALA A 722 -22.90 -28.22 25.79
C ALA A 722 -23.81 -28.92 24.75
N PRO A 723 -25.02 -28.40 24.48
CA PRO A 723 -25.94 -28.97 23.49
C PRO A 723 -25.51 -28.70 22.04
N PHE A 724 -24.31 -28.16 21.83
CA PHE A 724 -23.71 -27.86 20.54
C PHE A 724 -22.23 -28.23 20.53
N THR A 725 -21.71 -28.58 19.36
CA THR A 725 -20.29 -28.81 19.13
C THR A 725 -19.53 -27.51 18.90
N ARG A 726 -18.22 -27.54 19.14
CA ARG A 726 -17.27 -26.49 18.72
C ARG A 726 -17.46 -26.10 17.25
N ASN A 727 -17.63 -27.08 16.35
CA ASN A 727 -17.77 -26.85 14.91
C ASN A 727 -19.01 -26.01 14.60
N GLN A 728 -20.17 -26.37 15.15
CA GLN A 728 -21.42 -25.63 14.97
C GLN A 728 -21.29 -24.17 15.43
N LEU A 729 -20.63 -23.94 16.57
CA LEU A 729 -20.35 -22.59 17.06
C LEU A 729 -19.39 -21.84 16.12
N THR A 730 -18.26 -22.43 15.72
CA THR A 730 -17.31 -21.75 14.82
C THR A 730 -17.91 -21.46 13.44
N GLU A 731 -18.68 -22.39 12.87
CA GLU A 731 -19.38 -22.17 11.60
C GLU A 731 -20.42 -21.06 11.70
N TYR A 732 -21.15 -20.99 12.82
CA TYR A 732 -22.12 -19.91 13.05
C TYR A 732 -21.41 -18.56 13.16
N LEU A 733 -20.29 -18.48 13.87
CA LEU A 733 -19.48 -17.26 14.00
C LEU A 733 -18.89 -16.81 12.65
N GLU A 734 -18.29 -17.72 11.88
CA GLU A 734 -17.73 -17.42 10.56
C GLU A 734 -18.82 -16.98 9.55
N LYS A 735 -20.01 -17.59 9.58
CA LYS A 735 -21.18 -17.14 8.79
C LYS A 735 -21.61 -15.70 9.14
N HIS A 736 -21.38 -15.28 10.38
CA HIS A 736 -21.59 -13.90 10.86
C HIS A 736 -20.30 -13.04 10.80
N ARG A 737 -19.30 -13.43 9.99
CA ARG A 737 -18.04 -12.69 9.76
C ARG A 737 -17.17 -12.50 11.02
N ILE A 738 -17.36 -13.32 12.05
CA ILE A 738 -16.49 -13.38 13.23
C ILE A 738 -15.45 -14.47 13.01
N GLY A 739 -14.23 -14.06 12.69
CA GLY A 739 -13.12 -14.98 12.44
C GLY A 739 -12.70 -15.77 13.68
N THR A 740 -12.59 -17.08 13.52
CA THR A 740 -12.22 -18.08 14.54
C THR A 740 -10.98 -18.87 14.10
N ARG A 741 -10.18 -19.36 15.04
CA ARG A 741 -8.99 -20.18 14.73
C ARG A 741 -8.81 -21.30 15.76
N ASN A 742 -8.27 -22.44 15.34
CA ASN A 742 -7.89 -23.50 16.27
C ASN A 742 -6.79 -23.02 17.24
N VAL A 743 -6.74 -23.61 18.45
CA VAL A 743 -5.60 -23.42 19.36
C VAL A 743 -4.38 -24.15 18.76
N PHE A 744 -3.51 -23.38 18.11
CA PHE A 744 -2.48 -23.89 17.19
C PHE A 744 -3.04 -24.97 16.25
N SER A 745 -2.41 -26.14 16.21
CA SER A 745 -2.85 -27.32 15.46
C SER A 745 -3.74 -28.28 16.27
N GLY A 746 -4.11 -27.96 17.51
CA GLY A 746 -4.63 -28.95 18.45
C GLY A 746 -3.53 -29.91 18.88
N ASN A 747 -3.71 -31.22 18.68
CA ASN A 747 -2.69 -32.23 18.99
C ASN A 747 -1.81 -32.54 17.77
N LEU A 748 -0.55 -32.09 17.77
CA LEU A 748 0.43 -32.35 16.69
C LEU A 748 0.53 -33.83 16.31
N LEU A 749 0.46 -34.76 17.27
CA LEU A 749 0.56 -36.22 17.03
C LEU A 749 -0.61 -36.81 16.23
N ARG A 750 -1.68 -36.04 15.98
CA ARG A 750 -2.81 -36.43 15.13
C ARG A 750 -2.67 -35.94 13.68
N HIS A 751 -1.70 -35.06 13.40
CA HIS A 751 -1.48 -34.53 12.05
C HIS A 751 -0.71 -35.53 11.17
N PRO A 752 -1.01 -35.61 9.85
CA PRO A 752 -0.37 -36.57 8.95
C PRO A 752 1.17 -36.53 8.96
N ALA A 753 1.75 -35.34 9.07
CA ALA A 753 3.20 -35.14 9.09
C ALA A 753 3.91 -35.75 10.31
N TYR A 754 3.18 -35.99 11.41
CA TYR A 754 3.75 -36.46 12.68
C TYR A 754 3.49 -37.96 12.94
N LYS A 755 2.73 -38.64 12.07
CA LYS A 755 2.30 -40.03 12.27
C LYS A 755 3.44 -41.04 12.44
N ASN A 756 4.57 -40.80 11.75
CA ASN A 756 5.70 -41.73 11.67
C ASN A 756 7.01 -41.16 12.28
N ILE A 757 6.93 -40.09 13.08
CA ILE A 757 8.14 -39.52 13.72
C ILE A 757 8.65 -40.44 14.84
N ASN A 758 9.96 -40.43 15.05
CA ASN A 758 10.55 -41.07 16.22
C ASN A 758 10.32 -40.18 17.47
N CYS A 759 9.22 -40.42 18.19
CA CYS A 759 8.88 -39.70 19.43
C CYS A 759 8.67 -40.63 20.63
N ARG A 760 8.36 -40.04 21.79
CA ARG A 760 7.88 -40.73 22.99
C ARG A 760 6.78 -39.88 23.64
N THR A 761 5.90 -40.47 24.43
CA THR A 761 4.78 -39.77 25.10
C THR A 761 4.75 -40.08 26.59
N VAL A 762 4.29 -39.11 27.40
CA VAL A 762 3.98 -39.30 28.83
C VAL A 762 2.48 -39.23 29.01
N GLY A 763 1.84 -40.41 28.98
CA GLY A 763 0.39 -40.55 28.95
C GLY A 763 -0.18 -40.62 27.53
N LYS A 764 -1.51 -40.52 27.42
CA LYS A 764 -2.27 -40.78 26.19
C LYS A 764 -2.59 -39.55 25.34
N MET A 765 -2.24 -38.34 25.79
CA MET A 765 -2.56 -37.06 25.15
C MET A 765 -4.07 -36.74 25.08
N GLU A 766 -4.82 -37.22 26.07
CA GLU A 766 -6.29 -37.08 26.14
C GLU A 766 -6.71 -35.61 26.25
N LYS A 767 -5.97 -34.76 26.98
CA LYS A 767 -6.30 -33.34 27.09
C LYS A 767 -5.93 -32.56 25.82
N ALA A 768 -4.84 -32.94 25.14
CA ALA A 768 -4.51 -32.40 23.83
C ALA A 768 -5.55 -32.76 22.75
N ASP A 769 -6.02 -34.01 22.73
CA ASP A 769 -7.12 -34.44 21.85
C ASP A 769 -8.42 -33.71 22.19
N PHE A 770 -8.70 -33.50 23.48
CA PHE A 770 -9.84 -32.69 23.92
C PHE A 770 -9.78 -31.27 23.38
N ILE A 771 -8.62 -30.59 23.47
CA ILE A 771 -8.40 -29.23 22.95
C ILE A 771 -8.56 -29.21 21.42
N MET A 772 -8.00 -30.20 20.71
CA MET A 772 -8.14 -30.31 19.25
C MET A 772 -9.60 -30.36 18.80
N ASN A 773 -10.47 -31.07 19.54
CA ASN A 773 -11.87 -31.25 19.19
C ASN A 773 -12.78 -30.12 19.71
N ASN A 774 -12.48 -29.54 20.87
CA ASN A 774 -13.42 -28.67 21.60
C ASN A 774 -12.97 -27.20 21.73
N ALA A 775 -11.72 -26.87 21.41
CA ALA A 775 -11.18 -25.52 21.59
C ALA A 775 -10.92 -24.77 20.27
N PHE A 776 -11.12 -23.46 20.33
CA PHE A 776 -10.72 -22.47 19.33
C PHE A 776 -10.35 -21.16 20.05
N TRP A 777 -10.02 -20.10 19.32
CA TRP A 777 -9.85 -18.76 19.89
C TRP A 777 -10.48 -17.67 19.01
N LEU A 778 -10.87 -16.59 19.69
CA LEU A 778 -11.38 -15.34 19.15
C LEU A 778 -10.29 -14.27 19.20
N GLY A 779 -10.31 -13.31 18.26
CA GLY A 779 -9.35 -12.22 18.26
C GLY A 779 -9.45 -11.33 19.52
N VAL A 780 -8.30 -10.86 20.02
CA VAL A 780 -8.20 -9.77 21.01
C VAL A 780 -7.27 -8.65 20.53
N TYR A 781 -6.90 -8.65 19.24
CA TYR A 781 -5.90 -7.73 18.70
C TYR A 781 -6.36 -6.25 18.82
N PRO A 782 -5.42 -5.28 18.84
CA PRO A 782 -5.73 -3.88 19.16
C PRO A 782 -6.71 -3.16 18.22
N GLY A 783 -6.99 -3.71 17.04
CA GLY A 783 -7.98 -3.18 16.09
C GLY A 783 -9.40 -3.68 16.29
N ILE A 784 -9.66 -4.57 17.25
CA ILE A 784 -11.02 -4.87 17.70
C ILE A 784 -11.41 -3.76 18.68
N ASP A 785 -12.33 -2.92 18.22
CA ASP A 785 -12.95 -1.86 19.01
C ASP A 785 -14.17 -2.40 19.78
N ASP A 786 -14.73 -1.53 20.62
CA ASP A 786 -15.85 -1.87 21.50
C ASP A 786 -17.11 -2.24 20.70
N GLN A 787 -17.34 -1.63 19.53
CA GLN A 787 -18.46 -1.97 18.65
C GLN A 787 -18.33 -3.41 18.11
N ARG A 788 -17.13 -3.81 17.70
CA ARG A 788 -16.84 -5.18 17.26
C ARG A 788 -16.93 -6.19 18.40
N LEU A 789 -16.51 -5.82 19.61
CA LEU A 789 -16.68 -6.67 20.80
C LEU A 789 -18.16 -6.88 21.16
N GLU A 790 -18.98 -5.84 21.14
CA GLU A 790 -20.42 -6.00 21.41
C GLU A 790 -21.11 -6.79 20.29
N TYR A 791 -20.74 -6.61 19.02
CA TYR A 791 -21.24 -7.46 17.94
C TYR A 791 -20.88 -8.95 18.16
N ILE A 792 -19.65 -9.26 18.59
CA ILE A 792 -19.24 -10.63 18.92
C ILE A 792 -20.13 -11.20 20.04
N LYS A 793 -20.37 -10.45 21.11
CA LYS A 793 -21.24 -10.85 22.24
C LYS A 793 -22.70 -11.02 21.82
N GLU A 794 -23.21 -10.14 20.95
CA GLU A 794 -24.58 -10.20 20.40
C GLU A 794 -24.79 -11.50 19.60
N ILE A 795 -23.89 -11.81 18.66
CA ILE A 795 -23.97 -13.02 17.84
C ILE A 795 -23.78 -14.28 18.71
N LEU A 796 -22.87 -14.27 19.68
CA LEU A 796 -22.73 -15.35 20.65
C LEU A 796 -24.03 -15.54 21.46
N THR A 797 -24.68 -14.46 21.89
CA THR A 797 -25.95 -14.54 22.63
C THR A 797 -27.07 -15.12 21.76
N LYS A 798 -27.17 -14.69 20.49
CA LYS A 798 -28.12 -15.22 19.50
C LYS A 798 -27.90 -16.69 19.13
N PHE A 799 -26.66 -17.17 19.22
CA PHE A 799 -26.35 -18.59 19.09
C PHE A 799 -26.84 -19.36 20.32
N LEU A 800 -26.46 -18.90 21.51
CA LEU A 800 -26.78 -19.56 22.77
C LEU A 800 -28.27 -19.62 23.05
N SER A 801 -29.05 -18.60 22.67
CA SER A 801 -30.51 -18.58 22.84
C SER A 801 -31.27 -19.60 21.97
N GLN A 802 -30.59 -20.37 21.12
CA GLN A 802 -31.17 -21.52 20.41
C GLN A 802 -31.16 -22.80 21.27
N PHE A 803 -30.53 -22.75 22.44
CA PHE A 803 -30.28 -23.90 23.32
C PHE A 803 -30.54 -23.58 24.81
N ILE A 804 -31.31 -22.52 25.10
CA ILE A 804 -31.74 -22.09 26.45
C ILE A 804 -33.26 -22.24 26.52
#